data_AF-A0A2E5LTF4-F1
#
_entry.id   AF-A0A2E5LTF4-F1
#
_cell.length_a   1.000
_cell.length_b   1.000
_cell.length_c   1.000
_cell.angle_alpha   90.00
_cell.angle_beta   90.00
_cell.angle_gamma   90.00
#
_symmetry.space_group_name_H-M   'P 1'
#
loop_
_entity.id
_entity.type
_entity.pdbx_description
1 polymer ?
#
loop_
_entity_poly.entity_id
_entity_poly.type
_entity_poly.pdbx_seq_one_letter_code
_entity_poly.pdbx_strand_id
1 'polypeptide(L)'
;MKIKLQSLLLIFFLIASFSFSQTRYMDEVFCDIEIESDIVYGNNITVLPLLQGGAPAPEDLEMDIYMPSGDSATDRPVVMILHTGSFLPAVANGQATGDKTDNATIEQCKAFAKKGYVAVALNYRLGWNPISENEDVRRSTLIQAAYRGLQDVRTGVRFLRKTIAEDGNPYGITDKFAVGGLGTGGYLSLCAASLWDYDEELLLAKFMDTSQDIDGDGLNDAVPYIIPEYFGNLEGTDSGILPGLDSDGDGEFDVTNVPFCLPNHPGYSSDIDMAFNVGGAIPDSSWVDQGEVPIASMQCWNEVFAPYGVGNIMVPTTGAIVVEGMGSLVVQQMATEFGNNDVFEEMSIELNDTWYGNGNGNDNSATAGHDSYPGLFPIVTPEPSIDMTPCGPYEIQGSPWDWWDNELYGAIADAYQGTDPGTMGCLALLDSPDMSEDKGMAYVDLIQQFMVPRVYAALELEGETINTMFDEATSNENVNQYVAMGLTISATDLSALDQCVEPGFTMFAPSSELDDAALAEIVENGDTPLLDILTHHVYGGGKVFASDLEDGMEIEMLDGNSVTINIGDNVMVNDAMVTTADIVCSNGVIHIIDGLLFANNSSINEDNIDFTVFPNPSNGEITISNLKNESYKLNIMSALGQVILTEKVNSNFTFDLNQFGKGVYFIELSNKNSLITQKVIIE
;
A
#
# COMPACT_ATOMS: atom_id res chain seq x y z
N MET A 1 31.91 30.93 -16.33
CA MET A 1 32.55 31.54 -15.15
C MET A 1 33.01 30.37 -14.29
N LYS A 2 34.32 30.10 -14.17
CA LYS A 2 34.82 28.94 -13.41
C LYS A 2 34.58 29.17 -11.92
N ILE A 3 33.53 28.58 -11.37
CA ILE A 3 33.30 28.54 -9.92
C ILE A 3 34.28 27.51 -9.37
N LYS A 4 35.08 27.87 -8.36
CA LYS A 4 36.06 26.95 -7.75
C LYS A 4 35.33 25.88 -6.94
N LEU A 5 35.83 24.63 -6.96
CA LEU A 5 35.27 23.47 -6.25
C LEU A 5 34.97 23.73 -4.76
N GLN A 6 35.83 24.48 -4.08
CA GLN A 6 35.63 24.92 -2.68
C GLN A 6 34.40 25.81 -2.46
N SER A 7 33.96 26.53 -3.50
CA SER A 7 32.75 27.35 -3.46
C SER A 7 31.48 26.55 -3.74
N LEU A 8 31.56 25.40 -4.43
CA LEU A 8 30.43 24.49 -4.60
C LEU A 8 30.16 23.68 -3.32
N LEU A 9 31.21 23.16 -2.67
CA LEU A 9 31.12 22.49 -1.36
C LEU A 9 30.48 23.37 -0.27
N LEU A 10 30.71 24.69 -0.33
CA LEU A 10 30.09 25.65 0.60
C LEU A 10 28.62 25.96 0.27
N ILE A 11 28.20 25.78 -0.99
CA ILE A 11 26.81 25.94 -1.44
C ILE A 11 26.02 24.65 -1.17
N PHE A 12 26.67 23.48 -1.23
CA PHE A 12 26.11 22.17 -0.87
C PHE A 12 25.56 22.17 0.57
N PHE A 13 26.24 22.84 1.51
CA PHE A 13 25.74 23.03 2.89
C PHE A 13 24.61 24.07 3.03
N LEU A 14 24.33 24.87 2.01
CA LEU A 14 23.39 26.00 2.07
C LEU A 14 22.06 25.76 1.35
N ILE A 15 21.97 24.70 0.55
CA ILE A 15 20.73 24.21 -0.06
C ILE A 15 20.33 22.95 0.70
N ALA A 16 19.83 23.12 1.92
CA ALA A 16 18.98 22.10 2.51
C ALA A 16 17.66 22.17 1.73
N SER A 17 17.55 21.35 0.69
CA SER A 17 16.24 20.93 0.21
C SER A 17 15.51 20.34 1.42
N PHE A 18 14.27 20.76 1.67
CA PHE A 18 13.44 20.06 2.65
C PHE A 18 13.14 18.68 2.05
N SER A 19 14.02 17.71 2.27
CA SER A 19 13.72 16.30 2.01
C SER A 19 12.66 15.89 3.01
N PHE A 20 11.46 15.59 2.52
CA PHE A 20 10.42 14.97 3.33
C PHE A 20 10.72 13.47 3.32
N SER A 21 11.49 13.02 4.31
CA SER A 21 11.59 11.59 4.59
C SER A 21 10.18 11.05 4.82
N GLN A 22 9.82 10.03 4.05
CA GLN A 22 8.56 9.33 4.22
C GLN A 22 8.75 8.30 5.34
N THR A 23 7.73 8.14 6.19
CA THR A 23 7.73 7.15 7.27
C THR A 23 6.89 5.97 6.86
N ARG A 24 7.50 4.78 6.82
CA ARG A 24 6.77 3.54 6.58
C ARG A 24 5.62 3.38 7.57
N TYR A 25 4.51 2.82 7.10
CA TYR A 25 3.24 2.67 7.82
C TYR A 25 2.46 3.96 8.07
N MET A 26 2.99 5.11 7.67
CA MET A 26 2.32 6.41 7.75
C MET A 26 2.11 7.01 6.35
N ASP A 27 3.18 7.02 5.56
CA ASP A 27 3.23 7.62 4.23
C ASP A 27 3.24 6.55 3.13
N GLU A 28 2.78 6.91 1.93
CA GLU A 28 2.93 6.04 0.76
C GLU A 28 4.39 5.96 0.33
N VAL A 29 4.98 4.80 0.56
CA VAL A 29 6.40 4.51 0.32
C VAL A 29 6.59 3.45 -0.75
N PHE A 30 5.53 2.80 -1.21
CA PHE A 30 5.53 1.86 -2.34
C PHE A 30 4.61 2.36 -3.44
N CYS A 31 5.08 2.37 -4.69
CA CYS A 31 4.29 2.86 -5.81
C CYS A 31 3.38 1.76 -6.42
N ASP A 32 3.75 0.49 -6.27
CA ASP A 32 2.98 -0.66 -6.73
C ASP A 32 2.74 -1.70 -5.64
N ILE A 33 1.76 -2.56 -5.88
CA ILE A 33 1.29 -3.60 -4.98
C ILE A 33 1.08 -4.91 -5.72
N GLU A 34 1.25 -6.01 -5.01
CA GLU A 34 0.88 -7.34 -5.44
C GLU A 34 -0.46 -7.73 -4.81
N ILE A 35 -1.31 -8.38 -5.60
CA ILE A 35 -2.64 -8.82 -5.15
C ILE A 35 -2.74 -10.33 -5.36
N GLU A 36 -2.99 -11.06 -4.28
CA GLU A 36 -3.40 -12.45 -4.31
C GLU A 36 -4.91 -12.52 -4.08
N SER A 37 -5.67 -12.95 -5.09
CA SER A 37 -7.13 -12.99 -5.03
C SER A 37 -7.69 -14.37 -4.72
N ASP A 38 -8.88 -14.39 -4.12
CA ASP A 38 -9.71 -15.57 -3.87
C ASP A 38 -8.98 -16.64 -3.04
N ILE A 39 -8.21 -16.18 -2.05
CA ILE A 39 -7.56 -17.05 -1.07
C ILE A 39 -8.63 -17.62 -0.14
N VAL A 40 -8.82 -18.94 -0.21
CA VAL A 40 -9.76 -19.64 0.66
C VAL A 40 -9.17 -19.74 2.08
N TYR A 41 -9.73 -18.97 3.00
CA TYR A 41 -9.30 -18.93 4.39
C TYR A 41 -10.13 -19.82 5.32
N GLY A 42 -11.21 -20.41 4.83
CA GLY A 42 -12.04 -21.34 5.58
C GLY A 42 -13.16 -21.94 4.72
N ASN A 43 -13.87 -22.92 5.25
CA ASN A 43 -15.10 -23.44 4.65
C ASN A 43 -16.18 -23.50 5.74
N ASN A 44 -17.37 -23.01 5.43
CA ASN A 44 -18.46 -22.97 6.40
C ASN A 44 -19.82 -23.15 5.71
N ILE A 45 -20.92 -22.99 6.44
CA ILE A 45 -22.28 -23.22 5.91
C ILE A 45 -22.98 -21.88 5.68
N THR A 46 -23.36 -21.63 4.43
CA THR A 46 -24.15 -20.47 4.02
C THR A 46 -25.65 -20.71 4.19
N VAL A 47 -26.37 -19.62 4.48
CA VAL A 47 -27.82 -19.62 4.68
C VAL A 47 -28.56 -18.88 3.56
N LEU A 48 -27.86 -18.32 2.57
CA LEU A 48 -28.48 -17.67 1.43
C LEU A 48 -29.52 -18.55 0.69
N PRO A 49 -29.29 -19.86 0.48
CA PRO A 49 -30.31 -20.72 -0.14
C PRO A 49 -31.62 -20.79 0.66
N LEU A 50 -31.57 -20.70 2.00
CA LEU A 50 -32.79 -20.70 2.84
C LEU A 50 -33.72 -19.54 2.49
N LEU A 51 -33.16 -18.38 2.12
CA LEU A 51 -33.94 -17.22 1.72
C LEU A 51 -34.73 -17.45 0.42
N GLN A 52 -34.38 -18.50 -0.34
CA GLN A 52 -35.04 -18.91 -1.58
C GLN A 52 -35.77 -20.26 -1.44
N GLY A 53 -35.95 -20.76 -0.22
CA GLY A 53 -36.58 -22.05 0.06
C GLY A 53 -35.71 -23.28 -0.24
N GLY A 54 -34.40 -23.10 -0.37
CA GLY A 54 -33.42 -24.18 -0.46
C GLY A 54 -32.78 -24.51 0.89
N ALA A 55 -32.06 -25.64 0.99
CA ALA A 55 -31.34 -26.01 2.22
C ALA A 55 -29.99 -25.26 2.35
N PRO A 56 -29.47 -25.05 3.57
CA PRO A 56 -28.11 -24.53 3.79
C PRO A 56 -27.07 -25.36 3.04
N ALA A 57 -25.99 -24.72 2.58
CA ALA A 57 -24.98 -25.34 1.75
C ALA A 57 -23.56 -24.98 2.21
N PRO A 58 -22.55 -25.83 1.96
CA PRO A 58 -21.15 -25.43 2.12
C PRO A 58 -20.80 -24.25 1.22
N GLU A 59 -19.98 -23.33 1.75
CA GLU A 59 -19.45 -22.15 1.10
C GLU A 59 -17.98 -22.00 1.50
N ASP A 60 -17.12 -21.77 0.52
CA ASP A 60 -15.74 -21.37 0.77
C ASP A 60 -15.72 -19.90 1.18
N LEU A 61 -14.94 -19.59 2.21
CA LEU A 61 -14.74 -18.23 2.67
C LEU A 61 -13.46 -17.69 2.05
N GLU A 62 -13.57 -16.59 1.31
CA GLU A 62 -12.51 -16.06 0.45
C GLU A 62 -12.05 -14.67 0.89
N MET A 63 -10.77 -14.38 0.69
CA MET A 63 -10.18 -13.06 0.90
C MET A 63 -9.21 -12.70 -0.23
N ASP A 64 -9.01 -11.40 -0.45
CA ASP A 64 -7.94 -10.87 -1.28
C ASP A 64 -6.87 -10.24 -0.38
N ILE A 65 -5.60 -10.52 -0.68
CA ILE A 65 -4.45 -10.04 0.09
C ILE A 65 -3.65 -9.07 -0.80
N TYR A 66 -3.46 -7.84 -0.31
CA TYR A 66 -2.77 -6.74 -0.97
C TYR A 66 -1.45 -6.49 -0.25
N MET A 67 -0.34 -6.58 -0.97
CA MET A 67 1.02 -6.48 -0.42
C MET A 67 1.81 -5.41 -1.16
N PRO A 68 2.68 -4.65 -0.50
CA PRO A 68 3.63 -3.77 -1.21
C PRO A 68 4.54 -4.60 -2.13
N SER A 69 4.74 -4.14 -3.38
CA SER A 69 5.64 -4.82 -4.32
C SER A 69 7.09 -4.34 -4.15
N GLY A 70 8.02 -5.30 -4.19
CA GLY A 70 9.45 -5.04 -3.95
C GLY A 70 9.75 -4.60 -2.52
N ASP A 71 8.93 -5.00 -1.55
CA ASP A 71 9.21 -4.76 -0.14
C ASP A 71 10.19 -5.81 0.40
N SER A 72 11.29 -5.35 1.01
CA SER A 72 12.30 -6.24 1.62
C SER A 72 11.90 -6.74 3.00
N ALA A 73 10.90 -6.13 3.62
CA ALA A 73 10.44 -6.53 4.94
C ALA A 73 9.66 -7.83 4.89
N THR A 74 10.04 -8.75 5.76
CA THR A 74 9.45 -10.09 5.84
C THR A 74 8.33 -10.22 6.87
N ASP A 75 8.10 -9.17 7.66
CA ASP A 75 7.20 -9.20 8.81
C ASP A 75 6.42 -7.88 8.87
N ARG A 76 5.21 -7.86 8.29
CA ARG A 76 4.37 -6.66 8.15
C ARG A 76 3.07 -6.73 8.96
N PRO A 77 2.64 -5.65 9.62
CA PRO A 77 1.33 -5.60 10.27
C PRO A 77 0.19 -5.77 9.26
N VAL A 78 -0.89 -6.39 9.72
CA VAL A 78 -2.06 -6.68 8.90
C VAL A 78 -3.16 -5.64 9.14
N VAL A 79 -3.77 -5.15 8.07
CA VAL A 79 -5.01 -4.35 8.13
C VAL A 79 -6.10 -5.05 7.33
N MET A 80 -7.10 -5.59 8.02
CA MET A 80 -8.25 -6.24 7.38
C MET A 80 -9.37 -5.22 7.17
N ILE A 81 -9.97 -5.18 5.98
CA ILE A 81 -11.09 -4.31 5.63
C ILE A 81 -12.31 -5.19 5.32
N LEU A 82 -13.39 -4.95 6.07
CA LEU A 82 -14.66 -5.63 5.93
C LEU A 82 -15.63 -4.77 5.11
N HIS A 83 -16.18 -5.34 4.04
CA HIS A 83 -17.11 -4.66 3.15
C HIS A 83 -18.48 -4.40 3.80
N THR A 84 -19.26 -3.48 3.23
CA THR A 84 -20.64 -3.20 3.65
C THR A 84 -21.64 -4.17 2.99
N GLY A 85 -22.95 -3.90 3.06
CA GLY A 85 -23.95 -4.61 2.25
C GLY A 85 -25.06 -5.30 3.04
N SER A 86 -25.24 -4.95 4.31
CA SER A 86 -26.37 -5.42 5.13
C SER A 86 -26.45 -6.95 5.19
N PHE A 87 -25.30 -7.64 5.25
CA PHE A 87 -25.22 -9.10 5.26
C PHE A 87 -26.02 -9.77 4.13
N LEU A 88 -26.12 -9.15 2.96
CA LEU A 88 -26.84 -9.66 1.80
C LEU A 88 -26.05 -9.34 0.55
N PRO A 89 -26.10 -10.20 -0.49
CA PRO A 89 -25.44 -9.90 -1.75
C PRO A 89 -25.90 -8.56 -2.31
N ALA A 90 -25.02 -7.89 -3.06
CA ALA A 90 -25.38 -6.72 -3.85
C ALA A 90 -26.65 -7.00 -4.66
N VAL A 91 -27.46 -5.98 -4.92
CA VAL A 91 -28.82 -6.06 -5.47
C VAL A 91 -29.86 -6.62 -4.49
N ALA A 92 -29.59 -7.75 -3.84
CA ALA A 92 -30.51 -8.36 -2.88
C ALA A 92 -30.68 -7.50 -1.62
N ASN A 93 -29.64 -6.76 -1.24
CA ASN A 93 -29.63 -5.77 -0.16
C ASN A 93 -30.22 -4.40 -0.55
N GLY A 94 -30.59 -4.19 -1.81
CA GLY A 94 -31.06 -2.89 -2.33
C GLY A 94 -29.97 -1.88 -2.64
N GLN A 95 -28.70 -2.28 -2.61
CA GLN A 95 -27.52 -1.48 -2.86
C GLN A 95 -26.64 -2.12 -3.94
N ALA A 96 -25.61 -1.40 -4.37
CA ALA A 96 -24.61 -1.86 -5.35
C ALA A 96 -23.29 -2.33 -4.70
N THR A 97 -23.31 -2.53 -3.38
CA THR A 97 -22.17 -2.99 -2.57
C THR A 97 -22.56 -4.25 -1.82
N GLY A 98 -21.60 -5.01 -1.30
CA GLY A 98 -21.85 -6.29 -0.64
C GLY A 98 -20.79 -7.35 -0.82
N ASP A 99 -19.59 -6.98 -1.27
CA ASP A 99 -18.51 -7.93 -1.55
C ASP A 99 -17.13 -7.29 -1.29
N LYS A 100 -16.11 -8.13 -1.04
CA LYS A 100 -14.71 -7.72 -0.91
C LYS A 100 -14.21 -6.89 -2.10
N THR A 101 -14.84 -7.04 -3.27
CA THR A 101 -14.53 -6.30 -4.50
C THR A 101 -15.21 -4.92 -4.61
N ASP A 102 -15.93 -4.48 -3.58
CA ASP A 102 -16.47 -3.11 -3.53
C ASP A 102 -15.33 -2.08 -3.66
N ASN A 103 -15.53 -1.06 -4.49
CA ASN A 103 -14.44 -0.14 -4.86
C ASN A 103 -13.80 0.55 -3.65
N ALA A 104 -14.60 1.00 -2.68
CA ALA A 104 -14.08 1.61 -1.46
C ALA A 104 -13.24 0.62 -0.64
N THR A 105 -13.65 -0.65 -0.54
CA THR A 105 -12.89 -1.72 0.11
C THR A 105 -11.55 -1.95 -0.58
N ILE A 106 -11.55 -2.06 -1.91
CA ILE A 106 -10.35 -2.24 -2.73
C ILE A 106 -9.38 -1.08 -2.50
N GLU A 107 -9.83 0.17 -2.70
CA GLU A 107 -8.93 1.33 -2.65
C GLU A 107 -8.39 1.60 -1.24
N GLN A 108 -9.17 1.29 -0.20
CA GLN A 108 -8.65 1.26 1.17
C GLN A 108 -7.51 0.24 1.34
N CYS A 109 -7.68 -0.98 0.83
CA CYS A 109 -6.62 -2.00 0.88
C CYS A 109 -5.37 -1.57 0.11
N LYS A 110 -5.54 -1.01 -1.10
CA LYS A 110 -4.42 -0.49 -1.89
C LYS A 110 -3.66 0.62 -1.15
N ALA A 111 -4.38 1.55 -0.54
CA ALA A 111 -3.78 2.68 0.19
C ALA A 111 -2.97 2.22 1.41
N PHE A 112 -3.45 1.21 2.15
CA PHE A 112 -2.68 0.59 3.24
C PHE A 112 -1.47 -0.20 2.71
N ALA A 113 -1.64 -0.99 1.64
CA ALA A 113 -0.53 -1.75 1.06
C ALA A 113 0.61 -0.84 0.58
N LYS A 114 0.29 0.30 -0.06
CA LYS A 114 1.28 1.32 -0.47
C LYS A 114 2.04 1.97 0.70
N LYS A 115 1.51 1.88 1.93
CA LYS A 115 2.17 2.35 3.16
C LYS A 115 3.05 1.26 3.80
N GLY A 116 3.03 0.04 3.27
CA GLY A 116 3.84 -1.09 3.73
C GLY A 116 3.11 -2.14 4.56
N TYR A 117 1.80 -1.97 4.80
CA TYR A 117 0.97 -2.98 5.46
C TYR A 117 0.68 -4.15 4.52
N VAL A 118 0.30 -5.30 5.09
CA VAL A 118 -0.44 -6.32 4.33
C VAL A 118 -1.92 -6.06 4.56
N ALA A 119 -2.63 -5.61 3.52
CA ALA A 119 -4.04 -5.32 3.62
C ALA A 119 -4.89 -6.51 3.13
N VAL A 120 -6.04 -6.74 3.74
CA VAL A 120 -6.89 -7.90 3.43
C VAL A 120 -8.33 -7.46 3.22
N ALA A 121 -8.90 -7.73 2.04
CA ALA A 121 -10.34 -7.59 1.81
C ALA A 121 -11.00 -8.94 2.05
N LEU A 122 -11.85 -9.05 3.07
CA LEU A 122 -12.41 -10.33 3.52
C LEU A 122 -13.92 -10.42 3.22
N ASN A 123 -14.32 -11.49 2.52
CA ASN A 123 -15.73 -11.90 2.43
C ASN A 123 -16.12 -12.70 3.67
N TYR A 124 -17.33 -12.49 4.16
CA TYR A 124 -17.93 -13.20 5.29
C TYR A 124 -19.32 -13.72 4.93
N ARG A 125 -19.82 -14.73 5.63
CA ARG A 125 -21.12 -15.35 5.30
C ARG A 125 -22.25 -14.35 5.36
N LEU A 126 -23.02 -14.31 4.29
CA LEU A 126 -24.21 -13.47 4.15
C LEU A 126 -25.49 -14.27 4.43
N GLY A 127 -26.58 -13.54 4.67
CA GLY A 127 -27.96 -14.02 4.65
C GLY A 127 -28.71 -13.73 5.94
N TRP A 128 -29.81 -12.99 5.82
CA TRP A 128 -30.84 -12.79 6.85
C TRP A 128 -32.17 -12.45 6.17
N ASN A 129 -33.26 -12.34 6.94
CA ASN A 129 -34.60 -12.09 6.38
C ASN A 129 -35.08 -10.64 6.66
N PRO A 130 -34.76 -9.67 5.79
CA PRO A 130 -35.15 -8.26 5.96
C PRO A 130 -36.64 -7.96 5.70
N ILE A 131 -37.33 -8.85 4.98
CA ILE A 131 -38.70 -8.60 4.47
C ILE A 131 -39.80 -9.23 5.33
N SER A 132 -39.45 -9.99 6.37
CA SER A 132 -40.43 -10.54 7.30
C SER A 132 -41.28 -9.43 7.89
N GLU A 133 -42.60 -9.61 7.96
CA GLU A 133 -43.50 -8.67 8.66
C GLU A 133 -43.34 -8.78 10.19
N ASN A 134 -42.86 -9.92 10.69
CA ASN A 134 -42.56 -10.13 12.11
C ASN A 134 -41.19 -9.50 12.47
N GLU A 135 -41.20 -8.56 13.42
CA GLU A 135 -40.02 -7.85 13.92
C GLU A 135 -39.01 -8.77 14.61
N ASP A 136 -39.46 -9.74 15.40
CA ASP A 136 -38.56 -10.68 16.08
C ASP A 136 -37.83 -11.59 15.08
N VAL A 137 -38.48 -11.94 13.97
CA VAL A 137 -37.83 -12.69 12.87
C VAL A 137 -36.77 -11.82 12.17
N ARG A 138 -37.06 -10.54 11.90
CA ARG A 138 -36.06 -9.63 11.32
C ARG A 138 -34.87 -9.47 12.27
N ARG A 139 -35.14 -9.24 13.56
CA ARG A 139 -34.14 -9.03 14.60
C ARG A 139 -33.27 -10.27 14.79
N SER A 140 -33.88 -11.43 15.03
CA SER A 140 -33.16 -12.69 15.23
C SER A 140 -32.27 -13.02 14.04
N THR A 141 -32.78 -12.96 12.81
CA THR A 141 -32.00 -13.32 11.63
C THR A 141 -30.87 -12.34 11.32
N LEU A 142 -31.02 -11.04 11.62
CA LEU A 142 -29.92 -10.07 11.50
C LEU A 142 -28.82 -10.33 12.54
N ILE A 143 -29.17 -10.54 13.81
CA ILE A 143 -28.21 -10.85 14.87
C ILE A 143 -27.46 -12.15 14.56
N GLN A 144 -28.15 -13.16 14.02
CA GLN A 144 -27.54 -14.40 13.55
C GLN A 144 -26.58 -14.18 12.38
N ALA A 145 -26.85 -13.23 11.48
CA ALA A 145 -25.93 -12.88 10.40
C ALA A 145 -24.66 -12.19 10.93
N ALA A 146 -24.79 -11.25 11.86
CA ALA A 146 -23.66 -10.64 12.53
C ALA A 146 -22.80 -11.67 13.29
N TYR A 147 -23.45 -12.63 13.98
CA TYR A 147 -22.77 -13.71 14.68
C TYR A 147 -21.94 -14.60 13.74
N ARG A 148 -22.50 -14.99 12.59
CA ARG A 148 -21.77 -15.75 11.56
C ARG A 148 -20.61 -14.94 10.98
N GLY A 149 -20.86 -13.66 10.66
CA GLY A 149 -19.83 -12.77 10.13
C GLY A 149 -18.66 -12.59 11.11
N LEU A 150 -18.94 -12.45 12.41
CA LEU A 150 -17.89 -12.37 13.44
C LEU A 150 -17.03 -13.63 13.49
N GLN A 151 -17.65 -14.81 13.44
CA GLN A 151 -16.91 -16.09 13.39
C GLN A 151 -15.97 -16.15 12.18
N ASP A 152 -16.41 -15.61 11.05
CA ASP A 152 -15.66 -15.63 9.79
C ASP A 152 -14.49 -14.62 9.83
N VAL A 153 -14.70 -13.43 10.39
CA VAL A 153 -13.61 -12.45 10.68
C VAL A 153 -12.54 -13.07 11.58
N ARG A 154 -12.96 -13.69 12.69
CA ARG A 154 -12.05 -14.40 13.61
C ARG A 154 -11.34 -15.55 12.91
N THR A 155 -12.02 -16.26 12.01
CA THR A 155 -11.41 -17.31 11.18
C THR A 155 -10.33 -16.74 10.25
N GLY A 156 -10.55 -15.57 9.64
CA GLY A 156 -9.56 -14.88 8.82
C GLY A 156 -8.28 -14.54 9.59
N VAL A 157 -8.41 -14.01 10.81
CA VAL A 157 -7.27 -13.72 11.70
C VAL A 157 -6.52 -15.01 12.05
N ARG A 158 -7.23 -16.07 12.44
CA ARG A 158 -6.63 -17.38 12.74
C ARG A 158 -5.92 -17.98 11.53
N PHE A 159 -6.50 -17.87 10.34
CA PHE A 159 -5.91 -18.37 9.10
C PHE A 159 -4.56 -17.70 8.86
N LEU A 160 -4.48 -16.37 8.94
CA LEU A 160 -3.23 -15.63 8.75
C LEU A 160 -2.18 -16.00 9.81
N ARG A 161 -2.58 -16.18 11.07
CA ARG A 161 -1.68 -16.72 12.12
C ARG A 161 -1.18 -18.13 11.83
N LYS A 162 -2.07 -19.01 11.34
CA LYS A 162 -1.70 -20.37 10.93
C LYS A 162 -0.68 -20.33 9.81
N THR A 163 -0.80 -19.43 8.83
CA THR A 163 0.16 -19.38 7.71
C THR A 163 1.56 -18.97 8.18
N ILE A 164 1.67 -18.09 9.18
CA ILE A 164 2.95 -17.81 9.86
C ILE A 164 3.52 -19.09 10.50
N ALA A 165 2.71 -19.81 11.27
CA ALA A 165 3.15 -20.93 12.08
C ALA A 165 3.46 -22.22 11.28
N GLU A 166 2.70 -22.49 10.22
CA GLU A 166 2.72 -23.77 9.51
C GLU A 166 3.15 -23.68 8.04
N ASP A 167 2.86 -22.54 7.39
CA ASP A 167 2.99 -22.42 5.93
C ASP A 167 4.21 -21.57 5.51
N GLY A 168 5.07 -21.21 6.47
CA GLY A 168 6.32 -20.48 6.22
C GLY A 168 6.13 -18.97 6.03
N ASN A 169 5.03 -18.41 6.52
CA ASN A 169 4.67 -16.99 6.40
C ASN A 169 4.67 -16.49 4.94
N PRO A 170 3.88 -17.09 4.03
CA PRO A 170 3.92 -16.78 2.61
C PRO A 170 3.58 -15.31 2.31
N TYR A 171 2.81 -14.67 3.19
CA TYR A 171 2.40 -13.27 3.05
C TYR A 171 3.32 -12.29 3.79
N GLY A 172 4.40 -12.77 4.42
CA GLY A 172 5.36 -11.94 5.17
C GLY A 172 4.71 -11.01 6.20
N ILE A 173 3.85 -11.56 7.06
CA ILE A 173 3.04 -10.83 8.04
C ILE A 173 3.54 -11.03 9.48
N THR A 174 3.29 -10.04 10.34
CA THR A 174 3.45 -10.14 11.80
C THR A 174 2.18 -10.70 12.46
N ASP A 175 2.25 -10.86 13.78
CA ASP A 175 1.09 -11.21 14.61
C ASP A 175 0.21 -10.00 15.02
N LYS A 176 0.44 -8.82 14.44
CA LYS A 176 -0.30 -7.58 14.72
C LYS A 176 -1.42 -7.33 13.71
N PHE A 177 -2.65 -7.14 14.18
CA PHE A 177 -3.86 -7.03 13.36
C PHE A 177 -4.71 -5.81 13.73
N ALA A 178 -4.97 -4.95 12.75
CA ALA A 178 -6.08 -4.00 12.81
C ALA A 178 -7.25 -4.50 11.95
N VAL A 179 -8.45 -4.57 12.51
CA VAL A 179 -9.66 -4.97 11.78
C VAL A 179 -10.57 -3.77 11.61
N GLY A 180 -10.73 -3.35 10.36
CA GLY A 180 -11.53 -2.24 9.92
C GLY A 180 -12.78 -2.67 9.17
N GLY A 181 -13.81 -1.83 9.11
CA GLY A 181 -14.91 -2.09 8.18
C GLY A 181 -15.79 -0.90 7.82
N LEU A 182 -16.45 -1.02 6.66
CA LEU A 182 -17.36 -0.01 6.11
C LEU A 182 -18.81 -0.46 6.35
N GLY A 183 -19.65 0.43 6.88
CA GLY A 183 -21.08 0.17 7.15
C GLY A 183 -21.30 -1.12 7.95
N THR A 184 -21.80 -2.17 7.27
CA THR A 184 -21.99 -3.50 7.90
C THR A 184 -20.68 -4.15 8.33
N GLY A 185 -19.59 -3.98 7.58
CA GLY A 185 -18.27 -4.38 8.03
C GLY A 185 -17.83 -3.62 9.28
N GLY A 186 -18.27 -2.37 9.44
CA GLY A 186 -18.09 -1.58 10.65
C GLY A 186 -18.73 -2.26 11.86
N TYR A 187 -19.95 -2.78 11.72
CA TYR A 187 -20.63 -3.59 12.75
C TYR A 187 -19.76 -4.79 13.17
N LEU A 188 -19.20 -5.53 12.20
CA LEU A 188 -18.37 -6.70 12.48
C LEU A 188 -17.03 -6.35 13.12
N SER A 189 -16.37 -5.26 12.70
CA SER A 189 -15.13 -4.79 13.31
C SER A 189 -15.32 -4.42 14.79
N LEU A 190 -16.44 -3.76 15.11
CA LEU A 190 -16.80 -3.44 16.48
C LEU A 190 -17.10 -4.71 17.30
N CYS A 191 -17.83 -5.67 16.72
CA CYS A 191 -18.05 -6.97 17.37
C CYS A 191 -16.73 -7.73 17.60
N ALA A 192 -15.76 -7.63 16.69
CA ALA A 192 -14.44 -8.26 16.85
C ALA A 192 -13.64 -7.65 17.99
N ALA A 193 -13.86 -6.36 18.30
CA ALA A 193 -13.27 -5.71 19.46
C ALA A 193 -14.00 -6.02 20.78
N SER A 194 -15.33 -6.16 20.74
CA SER A 194 -16.18 -6.04 21.94
C SER A 194 -17.09 -7.23 22.27
N LEU A 195 -17.32 -8.19 21.37
CA LEU A 195 -18.22 -9.32 21.65
C LEU A 195 -17.45 -10.60 22.02
N TRP A 196 -17.25 -10.83 23.32
CA TRP A 196 -16.42 -11.92 23.85
C TRP A 196 -17.14 -12.88 24.81
N ASP A 197 -18.22 -12.45 25.46
CA ASP A 197 -18.94 -13.24 26.47
C ASP A 197 -20.39 -13.51 26.05
N TYR A 198 -20.65 -14.72 25.55
CA TYR A 198 -22.00 -15.13 25.14
C TYR A 198 -23.03 -15.00 26.27
N ASP A 199 -22.68 -15.41 27.50
CA ASP A 199 -23.63 -15.48 28.61
C ASP A 199 -24.00 -14.07 29.12
N GLU A 200 -23.04 -13.15 29.13
CA GLU A 200 -23.25 -11.78 29.60
C GLU A 200 -23.81 -10.85 28.49
N GLU A 201 -23.39 -11.03 27.25
CA GLU A 201 -23.63 -10.07 26.15
C GLU A 201 -24.79 -10.48 25.23
N LEU A 202 -25.03 -11.80 25.04
CA LEU A 202 -26.02 -12.31 24.09
C LEU A 202 -27.27 -12.92 24.76
N LEU A 203 -27.30 -13.04 26.09
CA LEU A 203 -28.48 -13.45 26.84
C LEU A 203 -29.29 -12.26 27.42
N LEU A 204 -29.04 -11.05 26.95
CA LEU A 204 -29.84 -9.87 27.29
C LEU A 204 -31.26 -9.99 26.74
N ALA A 205 -32.23 -9.39 27.44
CA ALA A 205 -33.66 -9.51 27.11
C ALA A 205 -34.01 -9.10 25.66
N LYS A 206 -33.24 -8.21 25.05
CA LYS A 206 -33.46 -7.76 23.66
C LYS A 206 -32.96 -8.74 22.59
N PHE A 207 -32.16 -9.74 23.00
CA PHE A 207 -31.66 -10.83 22.17
C PHE A 207 -32.41 -12.15 22.39
N MET A 208 -33.60 -12.06 22.99
CA MET A 208 -34.48 -13.17 23.25
C MET A 208 -35.78 -13.01 22.46
N ASP A 209 -36.24 -14.09 21.81
CA ASP A 209 -37.64 -14.23 21.41
C ASP A 209 -38.45 -14.54 22.66
N THR A 210 -39.44 -13.69 22.97
CA THR A 210 -40.36 -13.90 24.11
C THR A 210 -41.81 -14.04 23.64
N SER A 211 -42.01 -14.38 22.36
CA SER A 211 -43.30 -14.48 21.72
C SER A 211 -43.83 -15.93 21.61
N GLN A 212 -42.97 -16.93 21.83
CA GLN A 212 -43.28 -18.36 21.65
C GLN A 212 -43.70 -19.02 22.97
N ASP A 213 -44.71 -19.90 22.94
CA ASP A 213 -45.09 -20.83 24.02
C ASP A 213 -44.66 -22.24 23.57
N ILE A 214 -43.47 -22.67 23.97
CA ILE A 214 -42.81 -23.88 23.45
C ILE A 214 -43.30 -25.12 24.18
N ASP A 215 -43.55 -25.02 25.49
CA ASP A 215 -43.98 -26.16 26.29
C ASP A 215 -45.51 -26.33 26.38
N GLY A 216 -46.27 -25.37 25.84
CA GLY A 216 -47.72 -25.40 25.76
C GLY A 216 -48.40 -25.15 27.10
N ASP A 217 -47.69 -24.57 28.07
CA ASP A 217 -48.22 -24.24 29.40
C ASP A 217 -49.04 -22.93 29.42
N GLY A 218 -49.06 -22.20 28.30
CA GLY A 218 -49.77 -20.94 28.13
C GLY A 218 -48.98 -19.71 28.56
N LEU A 219 -47.68 -19.86 28.84
CA LEU A 219 -46.71 -18.78 29.07
C LEU A 219 -45.74 -18.70 27.90
N ASN A 220 -45.28 -17.50 27.58
CA ASN A 220 -44.25 -17.36 26.58
C ASN A 220 -42.88 -17.69 27.20
N ASP A 221 -42.14 -18.55 26.53
CA ASP A 221 -40.76 -18.90 26.80
C ASP A 221 -39.81 -17.84 26.21
N ALA A 222 -38.71 -17.60 26.91
CA ALA A 222 -37.62 -16.79 26.41
C ALA A 222 -36.60 -17.69 25.69
N VAL A 223 -36.44 -17.50 24.38
CA VAL A 223 -35.52 -18.25 23.54
C VAL A 223 -34.42 -17.33 23.05
N PRO A 224 -33.13 -17.63 23.32
CA PRO A 224 -32.03 -16.87 22.74
C PRO A 224 -32.06 -16.89 21.21
N TYR A 225 -31.81 -15.75 20.57
CA TYR A 225 -31.67 -15.69 19.12
C TYR A 225 -30.46 -16.49 18.61
N ILE A 226 -29.44 -16.64 19.45
CA ILE A 226 -28.26 -17.46 19.19
C ILE A 226 -28.26 -18.63 20.17
N ILE A 227 -28.27 -19.85 19.64
CA ILE A 227 -28.13 -21.09 20.41
C ILE A 227 -26.80 -21.72 20.00
N PRO A 228 -25.75 -21.75 20.86
CA PRO A 228 -24.41 -22.20 20.49
C PRO A 228 -24.37 -23.62 19.92
N GLU A 229 -25.24 -24.52 20.37
CA GLU A 229 -25.36 -25.87 19.81
C GLU A 229 -25.74 -25.86 18.32
N TYR A 230 -26.44 -24.82 17.86
CA TYR A 230 -26.86 -24.67 16.47
C TYR A 230 -25.87 -23.83 15.67
N PHE A 231 -25.32 -22.76 16.24
CA PHE A 231 -24.51 -21.77 15.53
C PHE A 231 -23.00 -21.91 15.77
N GLY A 232 -22.56 -22.82 16.63
CA GLY A 232 -21.19 -22.85 17.14
C GLY A 232 -20.95 -21.74 18.18
N ASN A 233 -19.76 -21.72 18.78
CA ASN A 233 -19.35 -20.70 19.76
C ASN A 233 -18.95 -19.37 19.09
N LEU A 234 -18.78 -18.33 19.90
CA LEU A 234 -18.39 -16.98 19.44
C LEU A 234 -17.09 -16.97 18.63
N GLU A 235 -16.17 -17.85 18.98
CA GLU A 235 -14.89 -18.00 18.28
C GLU A 235 -15.03 -18.65 16.90
N GLY A 236 -16.11 -19.40 16.63
CA GLY A 236 -16.22 -20.20 15.41
C GLY A 236 -15.28 -21.41 15.40
N THR A 237 -14.93 -21.93 16.58
CA THR A 237 -14.06 -23.12 16.75
C THR A 237 -14.85 -24.39 17.09
N ASP A 238 -16.15 -24.25 17.33
CA ASP A 238 -17.06 -25.35 17.62
C ASP A 238 -18.00 -25.61 16.45
N SER A 239 -18.38 -26.88 16.25
CA SER A 239 -19.38 -27.23 15.25
C SER A 239 -20.79 -26.85 15.74
N GLY A 240 -21.59 -26.27 14.85
CA GLY A 240 -23.01 -25.99 15.06
C GLY A 240 -23.88 -26.91 14.21
N ILE A 241 -24.94 -27.48 14.80
CA ILE A 241 -25.85 -28.43 14.15
C ILE A 241 -27.30 -28.04 14.43
N LEU A 242 -28.08 -27.77 13.38
CA LEU A 242 -29.52 -27.64 13.50
C LEU A 242 -30.17 -29.02 13.67
N PRO A 243 -31.06 -29.21 14.68
CA PRO A 243 -31.66 -30.50 14.97
C PRO A 243 -32.60 -30.96 13.84
N GLY A 244 -33.27 -30.02 13.18
CA GLY A 244 -34.14 -30.26 12.04
C GLY A 244 -34.33 -29.00 11.19
N LEU A 245 -34.64 -29.20 9.91
CA LEU A 245 -35.08 -28.18 8.97
C LEU A 245 -36.39 -28.69 8.35
N ASP A 246 -37.36 -27.78 8.24
CA ASP A 246 -38.59 -27.96 7.46
C ASP A 246 -38.33 -27.37 6.07
N SER A 247 -37.89 -28.21 5.14
CA SER A 247 -37.43 -27.78 3.81
C SER A 247 -38.56 -27.53 2.82
N ASP A 248 -39.78 -28.04 3.09
CA ASP A 248 -40.97 -27.83 2.25
C ASP A 248 -42.02 -26.89 2.87
N GLY A 249 -41.80 -26.43 4.10
CA GLY A 249 -42.61 -25.43 4.80
C GLY A 249 -43.94 -25.99 5.29
N ASP A 250 -44.05 -27.31 5.48
CA ASP A 250 -45.28 -27.98 5.90
C ASP A 250 -45.48 -28.02 7.43
N GLY A 251 -44.49 -27.53 8.19
CA GLY A 251 -44.47 -27.48 9.64
C GLY A 251 -43.84 -28.72 10.30
N GLU A 252 -43.33 -29.69 9.53
CA GLU A 252 -42.64 -30.87 10.01
C GLU A 252 -41.16 -30.87 9.57
N PHE A 253 -40.26 -31.36 10.44
CA PHE A 253 -38.85 -31.48 10.04
C PHE A 253 -38.65 -32.65 9.09
N ASP A 254 -38.25 -32.37 7.85
CA ASP A 254 -37.98 -33.35 6.80
C ASP A 254 -36.48 -33.60 6.59
N VAL A 255 -35.61 -32.71 7.08
CA VAL A 255 -34.16 -32.89 7.16
C VAL A 255 -33.71 -32.78 8.62
N THR A 256 -32.79 -33.63 9.09
CA THR A 256 -32.31 -33.64 10.49
C THR A 256 -30.78 -33.58 10.56
N ASN A 257 -30.24 -33.05 11.66
CA ASN A 257 -28.80 -32.87 11.91
C ASN A 257 -28.09 -32.10 10.79
N VAL A 258 -28.61 -30.92 10.45
CA VAL A 258 -28.07 -30.09 9.38
C VAL A 258 -26.85 -29.33 9.92
N PRO A 259 -25.64 -29.52 9.38
CA PRO A 259 -24.48 -28.70 9.74
C PRO A 259 -24.80 -27.22 9.48
N PHE A 260 -24.39 -26.35 10.40
CA PHE A 260 -24.72 -24.93 10.32
C PHE A 260 -23.57 -24.02 10.72
N CYS A 261 -22.58 -24.56 11.44
CA CYS A 261 -21.27 -23.95 11.62
C CYS A 261 -20.19 -25.02 11.60
N LEU A 262 -19.11 -24.78 10.86
CA LEU A 262 -17.93 -25.65 10.82
C LEU A 262 -16.75 -24.95 11.51
N PRO A 263 -15.98 -25.67 12.34
CA PRO A 263 -14.83 -25.10 13.03
C PRO A 263 -13.67 -24.90 12.06
N ASN A 264 -13.09 -23.71 12.05
CA ASN A 264 -11.98 -23.36 11.16
C ASN A 264 -10.75 -22.88 11.93
N HIS A 265 -9.59 -23.47 11.60
CA HIS A 265 -8.29 -23.24 12.23
C HIS A 265 -8.31 -23.23 13.78
N PRO A 266 -8.98 -24.19 14.44
CA PRO A 266 -9.02 -24.22 15.90
C PRO A 266 -7.60 -24.41 16.46
N GLY A 267 -7.24 -23.61 17.47
CA GLY A 267 -5.92 -23.63 18.12
C GLY A 267 -5.05 -22.41 17.83
N TYR A 268 -5.46 -21.57 16.89
CA TYR A 268 -4.87 -20.24 16.65
C TYR A 268 -5.71 -19.16 17.33
N SER A 269 -5.08 -18.07 17.77
CA SER A 269 -5.79 -16.95 18.40
C SER A 269 -6.56 -16.13 17.36
N SER A 270 -7.70 -15.58 17.76
CA SER A 270 -8.50 -14.60 17.00
C SER A 270 -8.23 -13.16 17.41
N ASP A 271 -7.38 -12.94 18.42
CA ASP A 271 -7.17 -11.63 19.03
C ASP A 271 -6.71 -10.61 17.98
N ILE A 272 -7.23 -9.40 18.09
CA ILE A 272 -6.80 -8.26 17.27
C ILE A 272 -6.12 -7.25 18.19
N ASP A 273 -5.46 -6.26 17.62
CA ASP A 273 -4.75 -5.21 18.36
C ASP A 273 -5.47 -3.85 18.23
N MET A 274 -6.34 -3.72 17.23
CA MET A 274 -7.17 -2.54 17.00
C MET A 274 -8.41 -2.90 16.20
N ALA A 275 -9.52 -2.20 16.45
CA ALA A 275 -10.63 -2.11 15.51
C ALA A 275 -10.86 -0.70 14.98
N PHE A 276 -11.44 -0.59 13.79
CA PHE A 276 -12.01 0.69 13.34
C PHE A 276 -13.24 0.52 12.47
N ASN A 277 -14.12 1.52 12.49
CA ASN A 277 -15.33 1.49 11.67
C ASN A 277 -15.53 2.80 10.91
N VAL A 278 -16.04 2.69 9.68
CA VAL A 278 -16.56 3.80 8.89
C VAL A 278 -18.05 3.55 8.70
N GLY A 279 -18.87 4.15 9.55
CA GLY A 279 -20.28 3.77 9.72
C GLY A 279 -20.45 2.48 10.54
N GLY A 280 -21.70 2.07 10.72
CA GLY A 280 -22.07 0.92 11.55
C GLY A 280 -22.39 1.28 13.00
N ALA A 281 -22.90 0.29 13.74
CA ALA A 281 -23.32 0.41 15.13
C ALA A 281 -23.22 -0.97 15.79
N ILE A 282 -23.21 -1.06 17.12
CA ILE A 282 -23.41 -2.33 17.85
C ILE A 282 -24.79 -2.32 18.51
N PRO A 283 -25.41 -3.47 18.77
CA PRO A 283 -26.78 -3.47 19.26
C PRO A 283 -26.85 -3.10 20.73
N ASP A 284 -25.82 -3.39 21.55
CA ASP A 284 -25.73 -3.03 22.96
C ASP A 284 -24.39 -2.40 23.28
N SER A 285 -24.39 -1.43 24.19
CA SER A 285 -23.20 -0.72 24.60
C SER A 285 -22.44 -1.46 25.70
N SER A 286 -23.11 -2.32 26.47
CA SER A 286 -22.50 -3.19 27.48
C SER A 286 -21.48 -4.19 26.92
N TRP A 287 -21.39 -4.31 25.60
CA TRP A 287 -20.35 -5.11 24.97
C TRP A 287 -19.00 -4.42 25.04
N VAL A 288 -18.93 -3.08 25.14
CA VAL A 288 -17.65 -2.39 25.25
C VAL A 288 -17.19 -2.39 26.70
N ASP A 289 -16.10 -3.11 26.99
CA ASP A 289 -15.55 -3.27 28.34
C ASP A 289 -14.11 -2.76 28.49
N GLN A 290 -13.67 -2.57 29.74
CA GLN A 290 -12.30 -2.18 30.05
C GLN A 290 -11.30 -3.28 29.66
N GLY A 291 -10.25 -2.88 28.93
CA GLY A 291 -9.17 -3.76 28.51
C GLY A 291 -9.32 -4.31 27.09
N GLU A 292 -10.38 -3.91 26.38
CA GLU A 292 -10.51 -4.13 24.95
C GLU A 292 -9.50 -3.31 24.15
N VAL A 293 -9.34 -3.71 22.89
CA VAL A 293 -8.49 -3.02 21.94
C VAL A 293 -8.97 -1.58 21.68
N PRO A 294 -8.05 -0.67 21.30
CA PRO A 294 -8.43 0.65 20.83
C PRO A 294 -9.39 0.57 19.64
N ILE A 295 -10.38 1.48 19.63
CA ILE A 295 -11.39 1.60 18.56
C ILE A 295 -11.35 3.01 17.98
N ALA A 296 -11.16 3.14 16.66
CA ALA A 296 -11.31 4.41 15.95
C ALA A 296 -12.55 4.41 15.05
N SER A 297 -13.27 5.52 14.98
CA SER A 297 -14.55 5.59 14.27
C SER A 297 -14.66 6.83 13.39
N MET A 298 -15.15 6.65 12.17
CA MET A 298 -15.72 7.72 11.35
C MET A 298 -17.17 7.38 11.04
N GLN A 299 -18.09 8.34 11.13
CA GLN A 299 -19.48 8.06 10.77
C GLN A 299 -20.22 9.33 10.38
N CYS A 300 -21.08 9.23 9.37
CA CYS A 300 -22.01 10.28 8.99
C CYS A 300 -22.98 10.54 10.14
N TRP A 301 -22.97 11.74 10.71
CA TRP A 301 -23.78 12.03 11.91
C TRP A 301 -25.30 12.01 11.63
N ASN A 302 -25.69 12.23 10.37
CA ASN A 302 -27.07 12.18 9.88
C ASN A 302 -27.43 10.84 9.20
N GLU A 303 -26.63 9.79 9.37
CA GLU A 303 -26.96 8.45 8.87
C GLU A 303 -28.27 7.94 9.50
N VAL A 304 -29.13 7.32 8.68
CA VAL A 304 -30.44 6.83 9.13
C VAL A 304 -30.49 5.32 9.31
N PHE A 305 -29.63 4.55 8.65
CA PHE A 305 -29.72 3.08 8.67
C PHE A 305 -28.98 2.48 9.87
N ALA A 306 -27.82 3.03 10.22
CA ALA A 306 -27.19 2.85 11.53
C ALA A 306 -27.11 4.21 12.25
N PRO A 307 -27.49 4.28 13.53
CA PRO A 307 -27.46 5.54 14.27
C PRO A 307 -26.01 5.98 14.51
N TYR A 308 -25.79 7.30 14.58
CA TYR A 308 -24.52 7.89 15.04
C TYR A 308 -24.36 7.82 16.57
N GLY A 309 -25.44 8.10 17.30
CA GLY A 309 -25.57 7.95 18.75
C GLY A 309 -26.41 6.73 19.10
N VAL A 310 -27.45 6.90 19.93
CA VAL A 310 -28.45 5.85 20.18
C VAL A 310 -29.62 6.01 19.21
N GLY A 311 -30.03 4.94 18.55
CA GLY A 311 -31.18 4.96 17.66
C GLY A 311 -31.54 3.60 17.09
N ASN A 312 -32.47 3.55 16.13
CA ASN A 312 -32.88 2.28 15.53
C ASN A 312 -31.99 1.91 14.35
N ILE A 313 -31.55 0.66 14.32
CA ILE A 313 -31.06 0.02 13.10
C ILE A 313 -32.27 -0.27 12.21
N MET A 314 -32.21 0.19 10.97
CA MET A 314 -33.30 0.10 10.01
C MET A 314 -32.89 -0.69 8.76
N VAL A 315 -33.85 -1.43 8.20
CA VAL A 315 -33.66 -2.14 6.94
C VAL A 315 -33.56 -1.13 5.79
N PRO A 316 -32.48 -1.13 4.99
CA PRO A 316 -32.34 -0.17 3.89
C PRO A 316 -33.47 -0.21 2.86
N THR A 317 -33.95 -1.42 2.52
CA THR A 317 -34.97 -1.61 1.47
C THR A 317 -36.40 -1.31 1.92
N THR A 318 -36.73 -1.51 3.21
CA THR A 318 -38.10 -1.42 3.70
C THR A 318 -38.32 -0.28 4.70
N GLY A 319 -37.25 0.30 5.26
CA GLY A 319 -37.30 1.24 6.37
C GLY A 319 -37.83 0.63 7.68
N ALA A 320 -37.98 -0.69 7.74
CA ALA A 320 -38.48 -1.35 8.94
C ALA A 320 -37.43 -1.32 10.06
N ILE A 321 -37.89 -1.11 11.29
CA ILE A 321 -37.04 -1.19 12.48
C ILE A 321 -36.66 -2.65 12.73
N VAL A 322 -35.41 -2.86 13.12
CA VAL A 322 -34.86 -4.17 13.49
C VAL A 322 -34.53 -4.23 14.99
N VAL A 323 -33.65 -3.35 15.47
CA VAL A 323 -33.20 -3.30 16.86
C VAL A 323 -32.68 -1.90 17.18
N GLU A 324 -32.72 -1.49 18.46
CA GLU A 324 -31.97 -0.31 18.90
C GLU A 324 -30.46 -0.60 18.83
N GLY A 325 -29.68 0.38 18.38
CA GLY A 325 -28.23 0.29 18.21
C GLY A 325 -27.51 1.51 18.77
N MET A 326 -26.21 1.30 18.96
CA MET A 326 -25.23 2.17 19.57
C MET A 326 -24.18 2.49 18.51
N GLY A 327 -24.27 3.69 17.95
CA GLY A 327 -23.36 4.18 16.94
C GLY A 327 -21.99 4.57 17.49
N SER A 328 -21.18 5.10 16.59
CA SER A 328 -19.81 5.49 16.87
C SER A 328 -19.67 6.45 18.05
N LEU A 329 -20.61 7.36 18.28
CA LEU A 329 -20.54 8.27 19.43
C LEU A 329 -20.58 7.49 20.77
N VAL A 330 -21.48 6.52 20.89
CA VAL A 330 -21.65 5.75 22.13
C VAL A 330 -20.45 4.85 22.36
N VAL A 331 -19.99 4.16 21.32
CA VAL A 331 -18.78 3.32 21.36
C VAL A 331 -17.58 4.13 21.81
N GLN A 332 -17.38 5.32 21.25
CA GLN A 332 -16.23 6.17 21.56
C GLN A 332 -16.31 6.78 22.96
N GLN A 333 -17.52 7.10 23.44
CA GLN A 333 -17.73 7.50 24.84
C GLN A 333 -17.31 6.40 25.81
N MET A 334 -17.71 5.15 25.55
CA MET A 334 -17.39 4.02 26.42
C MET A 334 -15.91 3.64 26.35
N ALA A 335 -15.34 3.51 25.15
CA ALA A 335 -13.93 3.19 24.97
C ALA A 335 -13.02 4.25 25.61
N THR A 336 -13.42 5.54 25.57
CA THR A 336 -12.71 6.62 26.27
C THR A 336 -12.90 6.53 27.79
N GLU A 337 -14.12 6.27 28.28
CA GLU A 337 -14.40 6.15 29.72
C GLU A 337 -13.61 5.00 30.37
N PHE A 338 -13.42 3.89 29.65
CA PHE A 338 -12.65 2.74 30.13
C PHE A 338 -11.13 2.86 29.94
N GLY A 339 -10.67 3.87 29.20
CA GLY A 339 -9.26 4.11 28.90
C GLY A 339 -8.71 3.25 27.75
N ASN A 340 -9.56 2.54 27.01
CA ASN A 340 -9.13 1.70 25.87
C ASN A 340 -8.54 2.57 24.74
N ASN A 341 -9.00 3.82 24.63
CA ASN A 341 -8.58 4.77 23.59
C ASN A 341 -7.49 5.76 24.04
N ASP A 342 -6.84 5.55 25.18
CA ASP A 342 -5.77 6.42 25.69
C ASP A 342 -4.61 6.57 24.68
N VAL A 343 -4.38 5.56 23.85
CA VAL A 343 -3.36 5.59 22.79
C VAL A 343 -3.60 6.68 21.74
N PHE A 344 -4.84 7.16 21.60
CA PHE A 344 -5.19 8.24 20.66
C PHE A 344 -5.12 9.63 21.27
N GLU A 345 -4.77 9.78 22.55
CA GLU A 345 -4.65 11.09 23.20
C GLU A 345 -3.73 12.03 22.39
N GLU A 346 -4.13 13.30 22.31
CA GLU A 346 -3.42 14.37 21.59
C GLU A 346 -3.32 14.20 20.06
N MET A 347 -3.83 13.10 19.48
CA MET A 347 -3.84 12.94 18.03
C MET A 347 -4.74 13.96 17.34
N SER A 348 -4.29 14.45 16.18
CA SER A 348 -5.04 15.41 15.38
C SER A 348 -6.36 14.81 14.87
N ILE A 349 -7.38 15.66 14.85
CA ILE A 349 -8.65 15.47 14.14
C ILE A 349 -8.88 16.60 13.13
N GLU A 350 -7.82 17.32 12.75
CA GLU A 350 -7.81 18.26 11.63
C GLU A 350 -7.29 17.53 10.38
N LEU A 351 -8.17 17.35 9.41
CA LEU A 351 -7.95 16.60 8.18
C LEU A 351 -8.14 17.50 6.96
N ASN A 352 -7.62 17.08 5.81
CA ASN A 352 -7.90 17.71 4.54
C ASN A 352 -9.13 17.06 3.87
N ASP A 353 -10.32 17.60 4.13
CA ASP A 353 -11.54 17.28 3.40
C ASP A 353 -11.67 18.22 2.19
N THR A 354 -11.40 17.67 1.00
CA THR A 354 -11.45 18.41 -0.26
C THR A 354 -12.85 18.46 -0.89
N TRP A 355 -13.82 17.72 -0.33
CA TRP A 355 -15.16 17.59 -0.90
C TRP A 355 -16.19 18.49 -0.22
N TYR A 356 -16.43 18.31 1.08
CA TYR A 356 -17.38 19.15 1.82
C TYR A 356 -16.71 20.30 2.58
N GLY A 357 -15.38 20.28 2.72
CA GLY A 357 -14.64 21.32 3.43
C GLY A 357 -14.84 21.28 4.94
N ASN A 358 -15.26 20.14 5.48
CA ASN A 358 -15.56 19.91 6.90
C ASN A 358 -14.45 19.09 7.57
N GLY A 359 -13.18 19.38 7.25
CA GLY A 359 -12.02 18.66 7.76
C GLY A 359 -11.71 18.88 9.24
N ASN A 360 -12.42 19.76 9.94
CA ASN A 360 -12.19 20.06 11.35
C ASN A 360 -13.09 19.19 12.24
N GLY A 361 -12.51 18.16 12.87
CA GLY A 361 -13.24 17.24 13.74
C GLY A 361 -13.83 17.89 14.99
N ASN A 362 -13.26 19.00 15.49
CA ASN A 362 -13.83 19.74 16.62
C ASN A 362 -15.14 20.43 16.22
N ASP A 363 -15.14 21.12 15.08
CA ASP A 363 -16.32 21.78 14.54
C ASP A 363 -17.41 20.76 14.16
N ASN A 364 -17.01 19.61 13.63
CA ASN A 364 -17.93 18.52 13.32
C ASN A 364 -18.56 17.92 14.58
N SER A 365 -17.79 17.73 15.65
CA SER A 365 -18.31 17.21 16.94
C SER A 365 -19.29 18.20 17.56
N ALA A 366 -18.96 19.50 17.51
CA ALA A 366 -19.85 20.56 17.97
C ALA A 366 -21.15 20.59 17.16
N THR A 367 -21.08 20.34 15.85
CA THR A 367 -22.25 20.22 14.97
C THR A 367 -23.11 19.00 15.34
N ALA A 368 -22.48 17.86 15.61
CA ALA A 368 -23.14 16.64 16.07
C ALA A 368 -23.61 16.71 17.54
N GLY A 369 -23.26 17.78 18.27
CA GLY A 369 -23.78 18.09 19.60
C GLY A 369 -23.06 17.42 20.77
N HIS A 370 -21.77 17.09 20.63
CA HIS A 370 -20.97 16.47 21.69
C HIS A 370 -19.53 17.01 21.74
N ASP A 371 -18.82 16.69 22.82
CA ASP A 371 -17.39 16.98 22.98
C ASP A 371 -16.55 16.12 22.02
N SER A 372 -15.39 16.62 21.61
CA SER A 372 -14.53 15.90 20.66
C SER A 372 -13.74 14.77 21.30
N TYR A 373 -13.68 13.64 20.60
CA TYR A 373 -12.88 12.47 20.98
C TYR A 373 -11.80 12.24 19.93
N PRO A 374 -10.52 12.04 20.31
CA PRO A 374 -9.48 11.74 19.34
C PRO A 374 -9.73 10.45 18.54
N GLY A 375 -10.46 9.48 19.10
CA GLY A 375 -10.87 8.26 18.38
C GLY A 375 -12.06 8.45 17.44
N LEU A 376 -12.70 9.63 17.36
CA LEU A 376 -13.94 9.85 16.60
C LEU A 376 -13.82 11.00 15.59
N PHE A 377 -14.17 10.74 14.33
CA PHE A 377 -14.41 11.78 13.34
C PHE A 377 -15.87 11.75 12.86
N PRO A 378 -16.72 12.71 13.30
CA PRO A 378 -18.03 12.88 12.71
C PRO A 378 -17.90 13.41 11.27
N ILE A 379 -18.52 12.74 10.31
CA ILE A 379 -18.59 13.20 8.92
C ILE A 379 -19.85 14.04 8.79
N VAL A 380 -19.68 15.34 8.54
CA VAL A 380 -20.79 16.27 8.29
C VAL A 380 -21.10 16.31 6.81
N THR A 381 -22.25 15.73 6.46
CA THR A 381 -22.78 15.70 5.10
C THR A 381 -23.92 16.72 4.93
N PRO A 382 -24.29 17.09 3.68
CA PRO A 382 -25.43 17.96 3.42
C PRO A 382 -26.74 17.42 4.02
N GLU A 383 -27.66 18.33 4.32
CA GLU A 383 -29.00 17.96 4.76
C GLU A 383 -29.70 17.07 3.73
N PRO A 384 -30.40 16.00 4.16
CA PRO A 384 -31.13 15.12 3.26
C PRO A 384 -32.11 15.87 2.35
N SER A 385 -32.15 15.50 1.08
CA SER A 385 -33.12 16.06 0.14
C SER A 385 -34.52 15.53 0.45
N ILE A 386 -35.51 16.43 0.48
CA ILE A 386 -36.93 16.05 0.58
C ILE A 386 -37.59 15.90 -0.80
N ASP A 387 -36.85 16.15 -1.87
CA ASP A 387 -37.36 16.03 -3.23
C ASP A 387 -37.56 14.56 -3.58
N MET A 388 -38.64 14.26 -4.31
CA MET A 388 -38.91 12.89 -4.75
C MET A 388 -38.02 12.53 -5.94
N THR A 389 -37.29 11.43 -5.82
CA THR A 389 -36.58 10.81 -6.95
C THR A 389 -37.45 9.70 -7.56
N PRO A 390 -37.09 9.19 -8.76
CA PRO A 390 -37.74 8.01 -9.33
C PRO A 390 -37.67 6.76 -8.44
N CYS A 391 -36.76 6.70 -7.46
CA CYS A 391 -36.51 5.53 -6.63
C CYS A 391 -36.90 5.66 -5.17
N GLY A 392 -37.27 6.85 -4.73
CA GLY A 392 -37.80 7.04 -3.38
C GLY A 392 -37.76 8.50 -2.93
N PRO A 393 -38.51 8.84 -1.88
CA PRO A 393 -38.25 10.05 -1.13
C PRO A 393 -36.96 9.88 -0.30
N TYR A 394 -36.26 10.97 -0.02
CA TYR A 394 -35.10 11.06 0.88
C TYR A 394 -33.79 10.55 0.27
N GLU A 395 -33.09 11.45 -0.41
CA GLU A 395 -31.65 11.27 -0.66
C GLU A 395 -30.90 11.65 0.62
N ILE A 396 -30.25 10.67 1.24
CA ILE A 396 -29.42 10.83 2.42
C ILE A 396 -27.99 10.56 1.99
N GLN A 397 -27.03 11.23 2.64
CA GLN A 397 -25.62 10.93 2.43
C GLN A 397 -25.10 10.17 3.65
N GLY A 398 -25.26 8.84 3.64
CA GLY A 398 -24.81 7.92 4.68
C GLY A 398 -23.46 7.29 4.36
N SER A 399 -23.16 7.06 3.08
CA SER A 399 -21.95 6.38 2.62
C SER A 399 -21.23 7.13 1.48
N PRO A 400 -20.72 8.35 1.74
CA PRO A 400 -20.11 9.19 0.70
C PRO A 400 -18.83 8.60 0.08
N TRP A 401 -18.23 7.58 0.70
CA TRP A 401 -17.05 6.88 0.22
C TRP A 401 -17.36 5.83 -0.86
N ASP A 402 -18.61 5.38 -1.00
CA ASP A 402 -18.94 4.28 -1.92
C ASP A 402 -19.21 4.78 -3.35
N TRP A 403 -18.67 4.06 -4.34
CA TRP A 403 -18.96 4.23 -5.77
C TRP A 403 -18.95 2.90 -6.51
N TRP A 404 -19.64 2.83 -7.65
CA TRP A 404 -19.81 1.60 -8.43
C TRP A 404 -20.01 1.85 -9.92
N ASP A 405 -19.85 0.80 -10.71
CA ASP A 405 -20.17 0.81 -12.14
C ASP A 405 -21.67 0.57 -12.37
N ASN A 406 -22.37 1.61 -12.82
CA ASN A 406 -23.79 1.53 -13.14
C ASN A 406 -24.11 0.58 -14.31
N GLU A 407 -23.18 0.36 -15.26
CA GLU A 407 -23.39 -0.57 -16.36
C GLU A 407 -23.42 -2.01 -15.85
N LEU A 408 -22.47 -2.37 -14.99
CA LEU A 408 -22.40 -3.67 -14.34
C LEU A 408 -23.63 -3.94 -13.46
N TYR A 409 -23.89 -3.07 -12.49
CA TYR A 409 -24.96 -3.30 -11.52
C TYR A 409 -26.36 -3.13 -12.11
N GLY A 410 -26.50 -2.33 -13.16
CA GLY A 410 -27.73 -2.27 -13.96
C GLY A 410 -28.09 -3.63 -14.57
N ALA A 411 -27.11 -4.30 -15.18
CA ALA A 411 -27.32 -5.61 -15.81
C ALA A 411 -27.64 -6.71 -14.79
N ILE A 412 -26.97 -6.71 -13.62
CA ILE A 412 -27.22 -7.68 -12.54
C ILE A 412 -28.65 -7.53 -12.01
N ALA A 413 -29.11 -6.30 -11.81
CA ALA A 413 -30.45 -6.05 -11.29
C ALA A 413 -31.57 -6.42 -12.26
N ASP A 414 -31.40 -6.12 -13.56
CA ASP A 414 -32.34 -6.52 -14.60
C ASP A 414 -32.53 -8.06 -14.61
N ALA A 415 -31.46 -8.81 -14.35
CA ALA A 415 -31.49 -10.26 -14.26
C ALA A 415 -32.13 -10.81 -12.97
N TYR A 416 -32.05 -10.08 -11.85
CA TYR A 416 -32.48 -10.57 -10.54
C TYR A 416 -34.00 -10.70 -10.39
N GLN A 417 -34.81 -9.77 -10.91
CA GLN A 417 -36.27 -9.82 -10.72
C GLN A 417 -37.12 -9.31 -11.91
N GLY A 418 -36.55 -9.03 -13.08
CA GLY A 418 -37.30 -8.42 -14.19
C GLY A 418 -37.78 -7.00 -13.85
N THR A 419 -37.00 -6.28 -13.05
CA THR A 419 -37.18 -4.84 -12.76
C THR A 419 -36.93 -4.01 -14.02
N ASP A 420 -37.45 -2.77 -14.04
CA ASP A 420 -37.19 -1.86 -15.15
C ASP A 420 -35.70 -1.47 -15.21
N PRO A 421 -35.10 -1.38 -16.42
CA PRO A 421 -33.70 -0.96 -16.58
C PRO A 421 -33.38 0.34 -15.84
N GLY A 422 -32.30 0.32 -15.05
CA GLY A 422 -31.83 1.47 -14.27
C GLY A 422 -32.34 1.55 -12.83
N THR A 423 -33.14 0.57 -12.38
CA THR A 423 -33.65 0.53 -10.99
C THR A 423 -32.51 0.48 -9.96
N MET A 424 -31.46 -0.33 -10.18
CA MET A 424 -30.36 -0.47 -9.21
C MET A 424 -29.51 0.78 -9.04
N GLY A 425 -29.07 1.36 -10.16
CA GLY A 425 -28.36 2.63 -10.12
C GLY A 425 -29.17 3.70 -9.40
N CYS A 426 -30.50 3.64 -9.45
CA CYS A 426 -31.37 4.62 -8.83
C CYS A 426 -31.71 4.29 -7.35
N LEU A 427 -31.79 3.02 -6.93
CA LEU A 427 -31.93 2.64 -5.51
C LEU A 427 -30.65 2.89 -4.71
N ALA A 428 -29.49 2.54 -5.26
CA ALA A 428 -28.21 2.73 -4.58
C ALA A 428 -27.85 4.22 -4.39
N LEU A 429 -28.38 5.12 -5.23
CA LEU A 429 -28.23 6.58 -5.07
C LEU A 429 -29.01 7.15 -3.87
N LEU A 430 -29.93 6.42 -3.23
CA LEU A 430 -30.67 6.95 -2.08
C LEU A 430 -29.77 7.23 -0.87
N ASP A 431 -28.66 6.51 -0.73
CA ASP A 431 -27.68 6.66 0.37
C ASP A 431 -26.37 7.38 -0.06
N SER A 432 -26.23 7.63 -1.37
CA SER A 432 -25.13 8.39 -1.97
C SER A 432 -25.56 9.07 -3.28
N PRO A 433 -26.38 10.15 -3.22
CA PRO A 433 -27.07 10.73 -4.38
C PRO A 433 -26.16 11.39 -5.43
N ASP A 434 -25.02 11.91 -4.99
CA ASP A 434 -23.97 12.51 -5.80
C ASP A 434 -22.77 11.57 -5.95
N MET A 435 -22.99 10.25 -5.98
CA MET A 435 -21.93 9.26 -6.11
C MET A 435 -21.08 9.51 -7.36
N SER A 436 -19.76 9.56 -7.17
CA SER A 436 -18.76 9.54 -8.23
C SER A 436 -17.47 8.92 -7.71
N GLU A 437 -16.64 8.42 -8.61
CA GLU A 437 -15.29 7.95 -8.29
C GLU A 437 -14.45 9.07 -7.65
N ASP A 438 -14.48 10.29 -8.19
CA ASP A 438 -13.75 11.45 -7.62
C ASP A 438 -14.13 11.70 -6.15
N LYS A 439 -15.43 11.59 -5.81
CA LYS A 439 -15.91 11.76 -4.44
C LYS A 439 -15.46 10.59 -3.56
N GLY A 440 -15.64 9.36 -4.05
CA GLY A 440 -15.24 8.15 -3.35
C GLY A 440 -13.75 8.17 -2.99
N MET A 441 -12.89 8.50 -3.95
CA MET A 441 -11.44 8.64 -3.74
C MET A 441 -11.08 9.75 -2.76
N ALA A 442 -11.76 10.91 -2.80
CA ALA A 442 -11.55 11.96 -1.81
C ALA A 442 -11.87 11.49 -0.38
N TYR A 443 -12.87 10.61 -0.23
CA TYR A 443 -13.21 10.01 1.05
C TYR A 443 -12.27 8.86 1.46
N VAL A 444 -11.75 8.07 0.51
CA VAL A 444 -10.65 7.12 0.77
C VAL A 444 -9.48 7.89 1.39
N ASP A 445 -9.05 8.99 0.78
CA ASP A 445 -7.98 9.84 1.31
C ASP A 445 -8.29 10.40 2.70
N LEU A 446 -9.53 10.85 2.93
CA LEU A 446 -9.96 11.36 4.23
C LEU A 446 -9.94 10.27 5.31
N ILE A 447 -10.43 9.07 4.99
CA ILE A 447 -10.42 7.93 5.89
C ILE A 447 -8.97 7.52 6.20
N GLN A 448 -8.09 7.47 5.20
CA GLN A 448 -6.67 7.15 5.39
C GLN A 448 -5.99 8.19 6.30
N GLN A 449 -6.20 9.48 6.07
CA GLN A 449 -5.65 10.56 6.91
C GLN A 449 -6.06 10.43 8.38
N PHE A 450 -7.28 9.94 8.65
CA PHE A 450 -7.74 9.72 10.02
C PHE A 450 -7.27 8.39 10.60
N MET A 451 -7.42 7.28 9.86
CA MET A 451 -7.20 5.94 10.38
C MET A 451 -5.73 5.58 10.48
N VAL A 452 -4.89 5.97 9.51
CA VAL A 452 -3.48 5.53 9.46
C VAL A 452 -2.68 5.92 10.72
N PRO A 453 -2.74 7.17 11.23
CA PRO A 453 -2.04 7.51 12.47
C PRO A 453 -2.51 6.71 13.69
N ARG A 454 -3.79 6.32 13.72
CA ARG A 454 -4.41 5.56 14.80
C ARG A 454 -4.03 4.09 14.72
N VAL A 455 -4.06 3.51 13.52
CA VAL A 455 -3.55 2.16 13.23
C VAL A 455 -2.08 2.07 13.61
N TYR A 456 -1.26 3.03 13.18
CA TYR A 456 0.17 3.07 13.51
C TYR A 456 0.43 3.04 15.01
N ALA A 457 -0.33 3.83 15.78
CA ALA A 457 -0.14 3.95 17.21
C ALA A 457 -0.72 2.75 18.00
N ALA A 458 -1.93 2.29 17.67
CA ALA A 458 -2.55 1.15 18.34
C ALA A 458 -1.77 -0.15 18.09
N LEU A 459 -1.20 -0.30 16.90
CA LEU A 459 -0.31 -1.41 16.58
C LEU A 459 1.12 -1.20 17.10
N GLU A 460 1.42 -0.12 17.83
CA GLU A 460 2.76 0.18 18.38
C GLU A 460 3.87 0.00 17.32
N LEU A 461 3.72 0.63 16.16
CA LEU A 461 4.67 0.48 15.05
C LEU A 461 5.86 1.44 15.19
N GLU A 462 7.03 0.95 14.79
CA GLU A 462 8.24 1.74 14.61
C GLU A 462 8.54 1.78 13.10
N GLY A 463 7.91 2.71 12.40
CA GLY A 463 8.10 2.92 10.97
C GLY A 463 9.51 3.44 10.66
N GLU A 464 10.22 2.76 9.77
CA GLU A 464 11.50 3.23 9.25
C GLU A 464 11.31 4.39 8.26
N THR A 465 12.29 5.30 8.23
CA THR A 465 12.40 6.31 7.18
C THR A 465 12.74 5.61 5.86
N ILE A 466 11.90 5.80 4.84
CA ILE A 466 12.20 5.40 3.47
C ILE A 466 12.36 6.66 2.62
N ASN A 467 13.50 6.77 1.95
CA ASN A 467 13.84 7.88 1.08
C ASN A 467 13.53 7.54 -0.38
N THR A 468 13.31 8.55 -1.21
CA THR A 468 13.39 8.38 -2.67
C THR A 468 14.82 7.98 -3.06
N MET A 469 15.01 7.39 -4.23
CA MET A 469 16.35 7.09 -4.73
C MET A 469 17.23 8.34 -4.79
N PHE A 470 16.65 9.47 -5.17
CA PHE A 470 17.36 10.74 -5.18
C PHE A 470 17.80 11.16 -3.78
N ASP A 471 16.89 11.16 -2.80
CA ASP A 471 17.19 11.54 -1.42
C ASP A 471 18.20 10.58 -0.77
N GLU A 472 18.05 9.27 -0.98
CA GLU A 472 18.97 8.26 -0.46
C GLU A 472 20.36 8.42 -1.08
N ALA A 473 20.47 8.50 -2.41
CA ALA A 473 21.75 8.65 -3.09
C ALA A 473 22.48 9.97 -2.77
N THR A 474 21.75 11.02 -2.36
CA THR A 474 22.34 12.32 -2.02
C THR A 474 22.67 12.48 -0.54
N SER A 475 22.06 11.68 0.34
CA SER A 475 22.26 11.76 1.80
C SER A 475 23.07 10.61 2.40
N ASN A 476 23.14 9.45 1.73
CA ASN A 476 23.87 8.28 2.21
C ASN A 476 25.39 8.49 2.18
N GLU A 477 26.05 8.36 3.33
CA GLU A 477 27.49 8.60 3.49
C GLU A 477 28.39 7.59 2.77
N ASN A 478 27.83 6.44 2.39
CA ASN A 478 28.54 5.41 1.63
C ASN A 478 28.47 5.66 0.11
N VAL A 479 27.65 6.60 -0.35
CA VAL A 479 27.59 7.03 -1.76
C VAL A 479 28.62 8.11 -2.02
N ASN A 480 29.26 8.03 -3.19
CA ASN A 480 30.30 8.97 -3.60
C ASN A 480 29.79 10.42 -3.64
N GLN A 481 30.52 11.32 -2.97
CA GLN A 481 30.14 12.73 -2.86
C GLN A 481 29.98 13.45 -4.21
N TYR A 482 30.74 13.06 -5.25
CA TYR A 482 30.63 13.69 -6.57
C TYR A 482 29.40 13.20 -7.34
N VAL A 483 28.98 11.96 -7.10
CA VAL A 483 27.72 11.41 -7.63
C VAL A 483 26.54 12.11 -6.98
N ALA A 484 26.53 12.21 -5.64
CA ALA A 484 25.54 12.97 -4.90
C ALA A 484 25.42 14.43 -5.40
N MET A 485 26.56 15.13 -5.52
CA MET A 485 26.59 16.47 -6.09
C MET A 485 26.08 16.52 -7.54
N GLY A 486 26.42 15.53 -8.36
CA GLY A 486 25.98 15.45 -9.74
C GLY A 486 24.48 15.24 -9.89
N LEU A 487 23.88 14.40 -9.05
CA LEU A 487 22.44 14.23 -8.95
C LEU A 487 21.77 15.57 -8.61
N THR A 488 22.29 16.30 -7.61
CA THR A 488 21.76 17.63 -7.24
C THR A 488 21.87 18.64 -8.39
N ILE A 489 22.98 18.66 -9.12
CA ILE A 489 23.18 19.58 -10.26
C ILE A 489 22.21 19.25 -11.41
N SER A 490 21.95 17.96 -11.62
CA SER A 490 21.09 17.44 -12.69
C SER A 490 19.65 17.18 -12.25
N ALA A 491 19.22 17.68 -11.08
CA ALA A 491 17.94 17.32 -10.46
C ALA A 491 16.72 17.61 -11.36
N THR A 492 16.79 18.62 -12.23
CA THR A 492 15.72 18.88 -13.21
C THR A 492 15.61 17.78 -14.25
N ASP A 493 16.74 17.27 -14.74
CA ASP A 493 16.82 16.23 -15.77
C ASP A 493 16.57 14.83 -15.18
N LEU A 494 16.84 14.64 -13.88
CA LEU A 494 16.67 13.39 -13.13
C LEU A 494 15.54 13.45 -12.10
N SER A 495 14.57 14.35 -12.29
CA SER A 495 13.46 14.58 -11.35
C SER A 495 12.58 13.35 -11.12
N ALA A 496 12.61 12.37 -12.02
CA ALA A 496 11.92 11.10 -11.84
C ALA A 496 12.49 10.25 -10.70
N LEU A 497 13.79 10.39 -10.38
CA LEU A 497 14.43 9.69 -9.25
C LEU A 497 13.93 10.17 -7.88
N ASP A 498 13.20 11.29 -7.86
CA ASP A 498 12.60 11.89 -6.67
C ASP A 498 11.06 11.73 -6.66
N GLN A 499 10.51 10.90 -7.55
CA GLN A 499 9.08 10.65 -7.66
C GLN A 499 8.79 9.16 -7.50
N CYS A 500 7.66 8.84 -6.88
CA CYS A 500 7.15 7.48 -6.89
C CYS A 500 6.63 7.14 -8.29
N VAL A 501 7.47 6.48 -9.11
CA VAL A 501 7.18 6.13 -10.49
C VAL A 501 7.49 4.67 -10.75
N GLU A 502 6.71 4.06 -11.64
CA GLU A 502 6.87 2.66 -12.05
C GLU A 502 7.49 2.55 -13.46
N PRO A 503 8.28 1.51 -13.76
CA PRO A 503 8.59 0.33 -12.93
C PRO A 503 9.57 0.58 -11.77
N GLY A 504 9.98 1.84 -11.56
CA GLY A 504 10.99 2.25 -10.60
C GLY A 504 12.40 2.21 -11.19
N PHE A 505 13.39 2.33 -10.32
CA PHE A 505 14.79 2.44 -10.72
C PHE A 505 15.69 1.45 -9.97
N THR A 506 16.81 1.11 -10.59
CA THR A 506 17.95 0.51 -9.88
C THR A 506 19.19 1.35 -10.14
N MET A 507 19.84 1.83 -9.09
CA MET A 507 21.07 2.62 -9.20
C MET A 507 22.26 1.81 -8.67
N PHE A 508 23.29 1.68 -9.49
CA PHE A 508 24.59 1.20 -9.05
C PHE A 508 25.43 2.40 -8.63
N ALA A 509 25.37 2.79 -7.36
CA ALA A 509 26.01 4.00 -6.86
C ALA A 509 27.49 3.74 -6.52
N PRO A 510 28.45 4.50 -7.08
CA PRO A 510 29.85 4.41 -6.68
C PRO A 510 30.04 4.69 -5.18
N SER A 511 30.92 3.92 -4.54
CA SER A 511 31.26 4.05 -3.11
C SER A 511 31.98 5.36 -2.80
N SER A 512 31.76 5.88 -1.58
CA SER A 512 32.52 7.02 -1.04
C SER A 512 34.01 6.72 -0.81
N GLU A 513 34.43 5.45 -0.85
CA GLU A 513 35.83 5.03 -0.73
C GLU A 513 36.59 5.00 -2.08
N LEU A 514 35.95 5.38 -3.19
CA LEU A 514 36.58 5.44 -4.52
C LEU A 514 37.60 6.60 -4.65
N ASP A 515 38.72 6.38 -5.38
CA ASP A 515 39.69 7.44 -5.68
C ASP A 515 39.20 8.34 -6.84
N ASP A 516 38.65 9.49 -6.48
CA ASP A 516 37.82 10.34 -7.34
C ASP A 516 38.56 11.29 -8.28
N ALA A 517 39.86 11.09 -8.53
CA ALA A 517 40.63 12.01 -9.37
C ALA A 517 39.96 12.24 -10.76
N ALA A 518 39.33 11.21 -11.32
CA ALA A 518 38.59 11.29 -12.59
C ALA A 518 37.22 11.99 -12.48
N LEU A 519 36.43 11.66 -11.45
CA LEU A 519 35.12 12.29 -11.19
C LEU A 519 35.25 13.79 -10.88
N ALA A 520 36.26 14.14 -10.08
CA ALA A 520 36.56 15.53 -9.77
C ALA A 520 36.88 16.33 -11.04
N GLU A 521 37.65 15.76 -11.97
CA GLU A 521 37.98 16.39 -13.24
C GLU A 521 36.75 16.52 -14.17
N ILE A 522 35.85 15.52 -14.18
CA ILE A 522 34.62 15.54 -14.99
C ILE A 522 33.63 16.59 -14.47
N VAL A 523 33.41 16.65 -13.15
CA VAL A 523 32.57 17.67 -12.50
C VAL A 523 33.14 19.08 -12.69
N GLU A 524 34.47 19.24 -12.71
CA GLU A 524 35.12 20.55 -12.89
C GLU A 524 35.15 21.03 -14.35
N ASN A 525 35.26 20.13 -15.33
CA ASN A 525 35.45 20.48 -16.74
C ASN A 525 34.16 20.48 -17.56
N GLY A 526 33.11 19.73 -17.15
CA GLY A 526 31.79 19.74 -17.80
C GLY A 526 31.78 19.27 -19.26
N ASP A 527 32.84 18.61 -19.72
CA ASP A 527 33.08 18.27 -21.13
C ASP A 527 32.60 16.84 -21.50
N THR A 528 32.41 15.95 -20.52
CA THR A 528 31.48 14.80 -20.60
C THR A 528 30.21 15.26 -19.89
N PRO A 529 29.00 15.12 -20.46
CA PRO A 529 27.80 15.48 -19.72
C PRO A 529 27.78 14.63 -18.46
N LEU A 530 27.95 15.23 -17.29
CA LEU A 530 27.79 14.58 -15.99
C LEU A 530 26.51 13.74 -15.95
N LEU A 531 25.49 14.22 -16.66
CA LEU A 531 24.25 13.51 -16.92
C LEU A 531 24.47 12.13 -17.57
N ASP A 532 25.27 11.99 -18.63
CA ASP A 532 25.52 10.72 -19.31
C ASP A 532 26.09 9.67 -18.35
N ILE A 533 27.04 10.07 -17.49
CA ILE A 533 27.61 9.19 -16.47
C ILE A 533 26.55 8.78 -15.46
N LEU A 534 25.79 9.74 -14.92
CA LEU A 534 24.73 9.45 -13.95
C LEU A 534 23.67 8.53 -14.56
N THR A 535 23.21 8.78 -15.79
CA THR A 535 22.24 7.93 -16.48
C THR A 535 22.78 6.55 -16.83
N HIS A 536 24.11 6.37 -16.93
CA HIS A 536 24.71 5.05 -17.12
C HIS A 536 24.86 4.24 -15.82
N HIS A 537 24.65 4.86 -14.65
CA HIS A 537 24.61 4.16 -13.36
C HIS A 537 23.18 3.82 -12.92
N VAL A 538 22.17 4.27 -13.67
CA VAL A 538 20.77 4.03 -13.32
C VAL A 538 20.10 3.20 -14.40
N TYR A 539 19.44 2.14 -13.98
CA TYR A 539 18.51 1.35 -14.76
C TYR A 539 17.09 1.86 -14.52
N GLY A 540 16.35 2.15 -15.59
CA GLY A 540 14.96 2.65 -15.52
C GLY A 540 13.89 1.60 -15.82
N GLY A 541 14.26 0.32 -15.90
CA GLY A 541 13.32 -0.76 -16.21
C GLY A 541 12.79 -1.51 -14.98
N GLY A 542 13.21 -1.11 -13.77
CA GLY A 542 12.59 -1.53 -12.54
C GLY A 542 13.52 -1.63 -11.33
N LYS A 543 12.94 -2.10 -10.22
CA LYS A 543 13.64 -2.55 -9.01
C LYS A 543 14.28 -3.92 -9.29
N VAL A 544 15.60 -4.02 -9.18
CA VAL A 544 16.35 -5.26 -9.37
C VAL A 544 17.14 -5.49 -8.10
N PHE A 545 16.69 -6.44 -7.28
CA PHE A 545 17.39 -6.86 -6.06
C PHE A 545 18.54 -7.78 -6.41
N ALA A 546 19.49 -7.96 -5.50
CA ALA A 546 20.60 -8.89 -5.70
C ALA A 546 20.12 -10.34 -5.97
N SER A 547 18.94 -10.72 -5.46
CA SER A 547 18.30 -12.01 -5.72
C SER A 547 17.78 -12.19 -7.16
N ASP A 548 17.52 -11.09 -7.86
CA ASP A 548 16.97 -11.09 -9.23
C ASP A 548 18.08 -11.14 -10.29
N LEU A 549 19.33 -10.96 -9.86
CA LEU A 549 20.50 -10.93 -10.74
C LEU A 549 20.89 -12.34 -11.17
N GLU A 550 21.13 -12.51 -12.47
CA GLU A 550 21.64 -13.74 -13.06
C GLU A 550 23.04 -13.54 -13.67
N ASP A 551 23.87 -14.59 -13.65
CA ASP A 551 25.21 -14.54 -14.28
C ASP A 551 25.09 -14.34 -15.80
N GLY A 552 25.78 -13.33 -16.33
CA GLY A 552 25.71 -12.94 -17.73
C GLY A 552 24.49 -12.10 -18.10
N MET A 553 23.67 -11.67 -17.14
CA MET A 553 22.54 -10.77 -17.39
C MET A 553 23.03 -9.44 -17.98
N GLU A 554 22.44 -9.01 -19.10
CA GLU A 554 22.68 -7.68 -19.67
C GLU A 554 21.54 -6.73 -19.31
N ILE A 555 21.88 -5.56 -18.76
CA ILE A 555 20.92 -4.54 -18.33
C ILE A 555 21.16 -3.27 -19.16
N GLU A 556 20.15 -2.83 -19.92
CA GLU A 556 20.17 -1.55 -20.64
C GLU A 556 19.88 -0.39 -19.67
N MET A 557 20.86 0.47 -19.45
CA MET A 557 20.76 1.62 -18.54
C MET A 557 19.95 2.78 -19.14
N LEU A 558 19.65 3.80 -18.34
CA LEU A 558 18.87 4.97 -18.75
C LEU A 558 19.47 5.75 -19.92
N ASP A 559 20.79 5.65 -20.11
CA ASP A 559 21.49 6.24 -21.26
C ASP A 559 21.41 5.40 -22.55
N GLY A 560 20.74 4.23 -22.49
CA GLY A 560 20.58 3.29 -23.60
C GLY A 560 21.78 2.37 -23.85
N ASN A 561 22.83 2.43 -23.01
CA ASN A 561 23.97 1.52 -23.09
C ASN A 561 23.83 0.40 -22.05
N SER A 562 24.36 -0.78 -22.37
CA SER A 562 24.23 -1.95 -21.50
C SER A 562 25.43 -2.16 -20.58
N VAL A 563 25.16 -2.70 -19.39
CA VAL A 563 26.15 -3.34 -18.52
C VAL A 563 25.90 -4.84 -18.43
N THR A 564 26.92 -5.61 -18.07
CA THR A 564 26.83 -7.05 -17.87
C THR A 564 27.05 -7.40 -16.40
N ILE A 565 26.16 -8.21 -15.85
CA ILE A 565 26.29 -8.79 -14.51
C ILE A 565 27.16 -10.04 -14.59
N ASN A 566 28.18 -10.14 -13.75
CA ASN A 566 28.99 -11.34 -13.60
C ASN A 566 28.91 -11.82 -12.15
N ILE A 567 28.43 -13.05 -11.94
CA ILE A 567 28.26 -13.66 -10.61
C ILE A 567 29.31 -14.76 -10.44
N GLY A 568 30.33 -14.46 -9.63
CA GLY A 568 31.37 -15.41 -9.24
C GLY A 568 31.43 -15.58 -7.72
N ASP A 569 32.61 -15.36 -7.14
CA ASP A 569 32.76 -15.23 -5.69
C ASP A 569 32.10 -13.94 -5.16
N ASN A 570 31.99 -12.91 -6.02
CA ASN A 570 31.30 -11.65 -5.77
C ASN A 570 30.38 -11.33 -6.96
N VAL A 571 29.39 -10.46 -6.73
CA VAL A 571 28.56 -9.87 -7.80
C VAL A 571 29.29 -8.67 -8.38
N MET A 572 29.51 -8.69 -9.70
CA MET A 572 30.18 -7.62 -10.45
C MET A 572 29.23 -7.03 -11.49
N VAL A 573 29.25 -5.72 -11.65
CA VAL A 573 28.59 -4.98 -12.74
C VAL A 573 29.70 -4.48 -13.66
N ASN A 574 29.84 -5.10 -14.83
CA ASN A 574 31.06 -5.07 -15.64
C ASN A 574 32.28 -5.47 -14.77
N ASP A 575 33.17 -4.52 -14.51
CA ASP A 575 34.39 -4.68 -13.71
C ASP A 575 34.27 -4.10 -12.29
N ALA A 576 33.11 -3.54 -11.91
CA ALA A 576 32.87 -2.94 -10.59
C ALA A 576 32.15 -3.93 -9.66
N MET A 577 32.69 -4.16 -8.47
CA MET A 577 32.13 -5.07 -7.48
C MET A 577 31.00 -4.40 -6.69
N VAL A 578 29.89 -5.11 -6.48
CA VAL A 578 28.86 -4.70 -5.53
C VAL A 578 29.39 -4.91 -4.10
N THR A 579 29.52 -3.81 -3.36
CA THR A 579 30.04 -3.76 -1.98
C THR A 579 28.94 -3.73 -0.94
N THR A 580 27.80 -3.12 -1.27
CA THR A 580 26.57 -3.12 -0.47
C THR A 580 25.43 -3.30 -1.45
N ALA A 581 24.56 -4.28 -1.21
CA ALA A 581 23.40 -4.53 -2.06
C ALA A 581 22.11 -4.13 -1.35
N ASP A 582 21.04 -3.97 -2.13
CA ASP A 582 19.66 -3.91 -1.65
C ASP A 582 19.35 -2.76 -0.68
N ILE A 583 19.91 -1.57 -0.92
CA ILE A 583 19.45 -0.35 -0.22
C ILE A 583 18.10 0.05 -0.83
N VAL A 584 17.02 -0.18 -0.07
CA VAL A 584 15.65 0.03 -0.54
C VAL A 584 15.28 1.51 -0.51
N CYS A 585 14.72 1.99 -1.61
CA CYS A 585 14.15 3.32 -1.76
C CYS A 585 12.67 3.21 -2.15
N SER A 586 11.88 4.26 -1.91
CA SER A 586 10.44 4.21 -2.20
C SER A 586 10.11 3.96 -3.68
N ASN A 587 11.00 4.38 -4.57
CA ASN A 587 10.88 4.26 -6.02
C ASN A 587 12.00 3.42 -6.67
N GLY A 588 12.76 2.64 -5.90
CA GLY A 588 13.89 1.91 -6.47
C GLY A 588 14.78 1.17 -5.48
N VAL A 589 15.92 0.69 -5.99
CA VAL A 589 16.96 0.04 -5.19
C VAL A 589 18.32 0.65 -5.53
N ILE A 590 19.16 0.90 -4.52
CA ILE A 590 20.55 1.30 -4.68
C ILE A 590 21.47 0.13 -4.31
N HIS A 591 22.43 -0.17 -5.20
CA HIS A 591 23.56 -1.06 -4.95
C HIS A 591 24.84 -0.24 -4.96
N ILE A 592 25.62 -0.27 -3.88
CA ILE A 592 26.90 0.44 -3.82
C ILE A 592 27.99 -0.37 -4.49
N ILE A 593 28.70 0.21 -5.45
CA ILE A 593 29.79 -0.43 -6.22
C ILE A 593 31.16 0.22 -5.98
N ASP A 594 32.25 -0.54 -6.13
CA ASP A 594 33.64 -0.05 -5.93
C ASP A 594 34.30 0.55 -7.18
N GLY A 595 33.51 0.90 -8.20
CA GLY A 595 33.99 1.43 -9.47
C GLY A 595 33.00 2.36 -10.16
N LEU A 596 33.43 2.96 -11.27
CA LEU A 596 32.58 3.74 -12.17
C LEU A 596 32.19 2.90 -13.38
N LEU A 597 30.92 3.04 -13.78
CA LEU A 597 30.41 2.51 -15.04
C LEU A 597 30.60 3.53 -16.15
N PHE A 598 31.04 3.06 -17.32
CA PHE A 598 31.19 3.88 -18.52
C PHE A 598 30.55 3.19 -19.72
N ALA A 599 29.79 3.95 -20.50
CA ALA A 599 29.17 3.45 -21.72
C ALA A 599 30.21 2.92 -22.71
N ASN A 600 30.02 1.69 -23.19
CA ASN A 600 30.85 1.05 -24.21
C ASN A 600 30.82 1.75 -25.59
N ASN A 601 30.03 2.82 -25.76
CA ASN A 601 30.12 3.75 -26.89
C ASN A 601 31.27 4.76 -26.78
N SER A 602 32.04 4.70 -25.68
CA SER A 602 33.46 5.06 -25.68
C SER A 602 34.30 3.89 -26.17
N SER A 603 33.89 3.21 -27.24
CA SER A 603 34.83 2.44 -28.03
C SER A 603 35.86 3.45 -28.53
N ILE A 604 37.01 3.51 -27.88
CA ILE A 604 38.24 3.92 -28.54
C ILE A 604 38.38 2.90 -29.66
N ASN A 605 37.81 3.22 -30.83
CA ASN A 605 38.23 2.56 -32.05
C ASN A 605 39.72 2.87 -32.10
N GLU A 606 40.55 1.86 -31.85
CA GLU A 606 41.90 1.79 -32.38
C GLU A 606 41.82 1.75 -33.90
N ASP A 607 41.25 2.80 -34.52
CA ASP A 607 41.69 3.22 -35.83
C ASP A 607 43.12 3.71 -35.62
N ASN A 608 44.07 2.76 -35.68
CA ASN A 608 45.50 3.00 -35.61
C ASN A 608 45.84 4.33 -36.28
N ILE A 609 46.15 5.35 -35.46
CA ILE A 609 46.82 6.55 -35.95
C ILE A 609 48.21 6.09 -36.35
N ASP A 610 48.42 5.78 -37.62
CA ASP A 610 49.72 5.39 -38.16
C ASP A 610 50.61 6.63 -38.31
N PHE A 611 51.23 7.07 -37.21
CA PHE A 611 52.26 8.09 -37.22
C PHE A 611 53.62 7.50 -36.87
N THR A 612 54.67 8.19 -37.30
CA THR A 612 56.05 7.78 -37.05
C THR A 612 56.79 8.90 -36.35
N VAL A 613 57.55 8.56 -35.31
CA VAL A 613 58.54 9.46 -34.71
C VAL A 613 59.93 9.03 -35.13
N PHE A 614 60.64 9.91 -35.83
CA PHE A 614 61.99 9.65 -36.31
C PHE A 614 62.88 10.89 -36.15
N PRO A 615 64.18 10.73 -35.80
CA PRO A 615 64.83 9.50 -35.36
C PRO A 615 64.35 9.04 -33.98
N ASN A 616 64.37 7.73 -33.73
CA ASN A 616 64.13 7.15 -32.40
C ASN A 616 64.96 5.84 -32.26
N PRO A 617 66.02 5.80 -31.44
CA PRO A 617 66.51 6.87 -30.56
C PRO A 617 66.96 8.13 -31.32
N SER A 618 66.85 9.31 -30.69
CA SER A 618 67.22 10.63 -31.25
C SER A 618 68.36 11.29 -30.46
N ASN A 619 69.13 12.14 -31.13
CA ASN A 619 70.12 13.03 -30.52
C ASN A 619 69.53 14.40 -30.14
N GLY A 620 68.21 14.46 -29.91
CA GLY A 620 67.50 15.64 -29.43
C GLY A 620 66.47 16.22 -30.41
N GLU A 621 66.66 16.12 -31.72
CA GLU A 621 65.64 16.57 -32.69
C GLU A 621 64.77 15.40 -33.14
N ILE A 622 63.45 15.54 -33.07
CA ILE A 622 62.49 14.51 -33.48
C ILE A 622 61.49 15.09 -34.47
N THR A 623 61.08 14.28 -35.43
CA THR A 623 60.01 14.59 -36.38
C THR A 623 58.88 13.59 -36.22
N ILE A 624 57.68 14.12 -36.06
CA ILE A 624 56.41 13.40 -36.12
C ILE A 624 55.93 13.48 -37.58
N SER A 625 55.77 12.34 -38.23
CA SER A 625 55.34 12.22 -39.63
C SER A 625 54.18 11.24 -39.82
N ASN A 626 53.53 11.29 -41.00
CA ASN A 626 52.32 10.54 -41.37
C ASN A 626 51.02 10.97 -40.66
N LEU A 627 50.97 12.21 -40.17
CA LEU A 627 49.70 12.78 -39.70
C LEU A 627 48.73 12.90 -40.88
N LYS A 628 47.51 12.35 -40.75
CA LYS A 628 46.42 12.58 -41.71
C LYS A 628 46.09 14.09 -41.74
N ASN A 629 45.42 14.58 -42.79
CA ASN A 629 44.99 15.98 -42.94
C ASN A 629 43.85 16.37 -41.96
N GLU A 630 44.07 16.14 -40.67
CA GLU A 630 43.18 16.41 -39.56
C GLU A 630 43.98 17.12 -38.47
N SER A 631 43.28 17.79 -37.55
CA SER A 631 43.94 18.49 -36.46
C SER A 631 44.07 17.60 -35.23
N TYR A 632 45.29 17.42 -34.76
CA TYR A 632 45.63 16.70 -33.55
C TYR A 632 46.11 17.68 -32.47
N LYS A 633 45.85 17.34 -31.20
CA LYS A 633 46.53 17.89 -30.04
C LYS A 633 47.73 16.99 -29.76
N LEU A 634 48.91 17.57 -29.79
CA LEU A 634 50.18 16.93 -29.50
C LEU A 634 50.62 17.30 -28.08
N ASN A 635 50.84 16.30 -27.23
CA ASN A 635 51.46 16.44 -25.92
C ASN A 635 52.82 15.74 -25.93
N ILE A 636 53.86 16.43 -25.46
CA ILE A 636 55.17 15.84 -25.18
C ILE A 636 55.33 15.76 -23.68
N MET A 637 55.56 14.56 -23.14
CA MET A 637 55.65 14.30 -21.71
C MET A 637 57.01 13.73 -21.35
N SER A 638 57.51 14.09 -20.17
CA SER A 638 58.65 13.42 -19.56
C SER A 638 58.27 12.01 -19.06
N ALA A 639 59.26 11.20 -18.70
CA ALA A 639 59.04 9.89 -18.07
C ALA A 639 58.26 9.93 -16.73
N LEU A 640 58.16 11.11 -16.10
CA LEU A 640 57.42 11.31 -14.85
C LEU A 640 55.98 11.83 -15.08
N GLY A 641 55.51 11.84 -16.33
CA GLY A 641 54.15 12.30 -16.69
C GLY A 641 54.00 13.82 -16.80
N GLN A 642 55.04 14.61 -16.50
CA GLN A 642 54.99 16.07 -16.67
C GLN A 642 54.92 16.45 -18.15
N VAL A 643 53.89 17.22 -18.54
CA VAL A 643 53.73 17.79 -19.88
C VAL A 643 54.76 18.91 -20.10
N ILE A 644 55.60 18.73 -21.11
CA ILE A 644 56.68 19.63 -21.55
C ILE A 644 56.16 20.61 -22.61
N LEU A 645 55.33 20.12 -23.52
CA LEU A 645 54.75 20.90 -24.61
C LEU A 645 53.35 20.39 -24.92
N THR A 646 52.44 21.32 -25.20
CA THR A 646 51.16 21.05 -25.86
C THR A 646 51.03 21.92 -27.10
N GLU A 647 50.83 21.30 -28.26
CA GLU A 647 50.68 21.99 -29.54
C GLU A 647 49.51 21.44 -30.36
N LYS A 648 49.00 22.25 -31.29
CA LYS A 648 47.99 21.80 -32.25
C LYS A 648 48.64 21.58 -33.61
N VAL A 649 48.70 20.33 -34.06
CA VAL A 649 49.41 19.93 -35.28
C VAL A 649 48.43 19.33 -36.30
N ASN A 650 48.70 19.57 -37.59
CA ASN A 650 47.88 19.07 -38.70
C ASN A 650 48.74 18.63 -39.91
N SER A 651 50.06 18.62 -39.72
CA SER A 651 51.08 18.24 -40.69
C SER A 651 52.36 17.90 -39.93
N ASN A 652 53.37 17.35 -40.61
CA ASN A 652 54.61 16.93 -39.98
C ASN A 652 55.18 18.01 -39.04
N PHE A 653 55.50 17.62 -37.82
CA PHE A 653 55.94 18.52 -36.77
C PHE A 653 57.33 18.10 -36.29
N THR A 654 58.26 19.06 -36.24
CA THR A 654 59.61 18.83 -35.73
C THR A 654 59.79 19.57 -34.41
N PHE A 655 60.36 18.91 -33.43
CA PHE A 655 60.62 19.48 -32.11
C PHE A 655 62.04 19.16 -31.62
N ASP A 656 62.66 20.16 -30.99
CA ASP A 656 63.99 20.02 -30.38
C ASP A 656 63.86 19.79 -28.87
N LEU A 657 64.18 18.56 -28.47
CA LEU A 657 64.21 18.07 -27.10
C LEU A 657 65.57 18.29 -26.41
N ASN A 658 66.61 18.80 -27.09
CA ASN A 658 67.94 18.97 -26.49
C ASN A 658 67.94 19.80 -25.21
N GLN A 659 67.01 20.75 -25.10
CA GLN A 659 66.85 21.62 -23.93
C GLN A 659 66.30 20.90 -22.68
N PHE A 660 65.73 19.70 -22.81
CA PHE A 660 65.12 18.96 -21.70
C PHE A 660 65.99 17.81 -21.17
N GLY A 661 67.12 17.53 -21.82
CA GLY A 661 68.11 16.55 -21.38
C GLY A 661 67.87 15.14 -21.91
N LYS A 662 68.87 14.26 -21.74
CA LYS A 662 68.81 12.85 -22.17
C LYS A 662 67.82 12.08 -21.31
N GLY A 663 67.01 11.21 -21.92
CA GLY A 663 65.99 10.48 -21.19
C GLY A 663 64.89 9.90 -22.08
N VAL A 664 63.87 9.35 -21.42
CA VAL A 664 62.66 8.82 -22.07
C VAL A 664 61.58 9.90 -22.06
N TYR A 665 60.94 10.07 -23.21
CA TYR A 665 59.81 10.96 -23.41
C TYR A 665 58.65 10.20 -24.04
N PHE A 666 57.44 10.69 -23.82
CA PHE A 666 56.22 10.15 -24.43
C PHE A 666 55.59 11.22 -25.30
N ILE A 667 55.29 10.86 -26.54
CA ILE A 667 54.59 11.69 -27.51
C ILE A 667 53.16 11.19 -27.58
N GLU A 668 52.23 11.99 -27.09
CA GLU A 668 50.81 11.71 -27.15
C GLU A 668 50.15 12.57 -28.23
N LEU A 669 49.39 11.95 -29.12
CA LEU A 669 48.59 12.61 -30.14
C LEU A 669 47.14 12.24 -29.91
N SER A 670 46.28 13.25 -29.78
CA SER A 670 44.85 13.06 -29.65
C SER A 670 44.06 13.89 -30.66
N ASN A 671 42.94 13.37 -31.14
CA ASN A 671 41.90 14.14 -31.83
C ASN A 671 40.57 13.91 -31.11
N LYS A 672 39.44 14.27 -31.74
CA LYS A 672 38.11 14.07 -31.13
C LYS A 672 37.74 12.60 -30.89
N ASN A 673 38.39 11.67 -31.58
CA ASN A 673 37.95 10.29 -31.69
C ASN A 673 39.04 9.27 -31.29
N SER A 674 40.27 9.71 -31.01
CA SER A 674 41.43 8.82 -30.85
C SER A 674 42.52 9.47 -30.01
N LEU A 675 43.24 8.66 -29.22
CA LEU A 675 44.44 9.03 -28.48
C LEU A 675 45.50 7.95 -28.64
N ILE A 676 46.74 8.34 -28.95
CA ILE A 676 47.86 7.41 -29.10
C ILE A 676 49.11 7.97 -28.45
N THR A 677 49.91 7.10 -27.82
CA THR A 677 51.14 7.48 -27.13
C THR A 677 52.33 6.68 -27.66
N GLN A 678 53.39 7.36 -28.11
CA GLN A 678 54.63 6.73 -28.56
C GLN A 678 55.82 7.12 -27.67
N LYS A 679 56.58 6.11 -27.23
CA LYS A 679 57.82 6.30 -26.49
C LYS A 679 58.96 6.76 -27.40
N VAL A 680 59.70 7.77 -26.97
CA VAL A 680 60.88 8.31 -27.64
C VAL A 680 62.07 8.32 -26.68
N ILE A 681 63.23 7.92 -27.18
CA ILE A 681 64.47 7.89 -26.39
C ILE A 681 65.42 8.95 -26.92
N ILE A 682 65.89 9.84 -26.05
CA ILE A 682 66.93 10.84 -26.34
C ILE A 682 68.25 10.40 -25.72
N GLU A 683 69.26 10.15 -26.56
CA GLU A 683 70.56 9.55 -26.19
C GLU A 683 71.75 10.51 -26.06
#